data_AF-A0A9P1DTV2-F1
#
_entry.id   AF-A0A9P1DTV2-F1
#
_cell.length_a   1.000
_cell.length_b   1.000
_cell.length_c   1.000
_cell.angle_alpha   90.00
_cell.angle_beta   90.00
_cell.angle_gamma   90.00
#
_symmetry.space_group_name_H-M   'P 1'
#
loop_
_entity.id
_entity.type
_entity.pdbx_description
1 polymer ?
#
loop_
_entity_poly.entity_id
_entity_poly.type
_entity_poly.pdbx_seq_one_letter_code
_entity_poly.pdbx_strand_id
1 'polypeptide(L)'
;MAQVEKQIVAAQKFLLNVVALPTFDDLRGKQLKRLIAFLGKNVLSVEQSAALMPILDCNVWGLHMEELKTCIAQQTCYENDESTAASRAALQDFTNIPHYLGQDWWNLLESGKDKVRNLESLCGLAASLGLRNASEPTYAGLCALAFCVGGMQLLEEDKLKLLTLHKSRMKKVFSNAVPLASVMDVLPSSPEDCPKQFLNAAYPNGFVAGTPVTKAMDYICRLVATYPCRRRGKVAAELKSELLTQLKEDCKDGFMIETKSGPQLVFIRSIAVFMDADGIRLTLGNKGSSGLEPCWLCQNVVRLQHFDLAETVHISNPDVTEHKTHTLESLRGIQRYLQSIPSRSAKEKAETLLGWNTEAMAETFLLQPALADLIGVDRVLYDPMHCFVANGLCNQELGYWWEAVTTKTQIRLQQLRQYATTCWKYDGSPSEVCGAFTDKHWIRGKDYRGDAGDTLVVLPICAAFCSEVLQDEEELKKENDSLLALHAVICSWLQSKRGGLLDIARLQSQQTRHATKFMECYGREWARPKLHFSRRKVHPIVEWNVTVPLKMSGCFSDEKEADRRVVFEGWNFQQLNLVVVMEYEVEMWCLDQWDCHRLWNLVLNRWWVLSKRLDLCQVVVKDVLHLWWLASSYGELLKAWVVRLALSCRPWVMHFVLELKVILVYVKAVLLVYFLYKVFLLDVLKAVEPLPPLVEFNLPQHQLQSQE
;
A
#
# COMPACT_ATOMS: atom_id res chain seq x y z
N MET A 1 -16.33 -18.32 19.86
CA MET A 1 -17.14 -17.81 18.73
C MET A 1 -16.96 -18.64 17.45
N ALA A 2 -15.84 -18.55 16.71
CA ALA A 2 -15.69 -19.21 15.39
C ALA A 2 -15.94 -20.74 15.38
N GLN A 3 -15.63 -21.43 16.47
CA GLN A 3 -15.91 -22.87 16.60
C GLN A 3 -17.42 -23.17 16.76
N VAL A 4 -18.14 -22.34 17.51
CA VAL A 4 -19.59 -22.49 17.75
C VAL A 4 -20.37 -22.18 16.47
N GLU A 5 -20.02 -21.08 15.81
CA GLU A 5 -20.58 -20.71 14.51
C GLU A 5 -20.38 -21.83 13.49
N LYS A 6 -19.15 -22.36 13.37
CA LYS A 6 -18.85 -23.46 12.44
C LYS A 6 -19.70 -24.72 12.72
N GLN A 7 -19.99 -25.03 13.98
CA GLN A 7 -20.82 -26.19 14.34
C GLN A 7 -22.30 -25.95 14.01
N ILE A 8 -22.82 -24.75 14.26
CA ILE A 8 -24.20 -24.38 13.87
C ILE A 8 -24.37 -24.47 12.36
N VAL A 9 -23.45 -23.89 11.59
CA VAL A 9 -23.48 -23.92 10.12
C VAL A 9 -23.34 -25.35 9.60
N ALA A 10 -22.47 -26.17 10.20
CA ALA A 10 -22.31 -27.57 9.81
C ALA A 10 -23.59 -28.39 10.06
N ALA A 11 -24.24 -28.19 11.21
CA ALA A 11 -25.50 -28.85 11.54
C ALA A 11 -26.62 -28.43 10.57
N GLN A 12 -26.75 -27.13 10.28
CA GLN A 12 -27.74 -26.63 9.32
C GLN A 12 -27.51 -27.18 7.91
N LYS A 13 -26.27 -27.18 7.45
CA LYS A 13 -25.92 -27.72 6.13
C LYS A 13 -26.20 -29.23 6.03
N PHE A 14 -25.92 -29.97 7.10
CA PHE A 14 -26.28 -31.40 7.17
C PHE A 14 -27.79 -31.57 7.04
N LEU A 15 -28.58 -30.82 7.82
CA LEU A 15 -30.05 -30.92 7.80
C LEU A 15 -30.66 -30.54 6.46
N LEU A 16 -30.16 -29.48 5.81
CA LEU A 16 -30.59 -29.09 4.47
C LEU A 16 -30.39 -30.21 3.43
N ASN A 17 -29.29 -30.96 3.55
CA ASN A 17 -29.00 -32.08 2.63
C ASN A 17 -29.88 -33.31 2.86
N VAL A 18 -30.59 -33.40 3.99
CA VAL A 18 -31.42 -34.56 4.35
C VAL A 18 -32.91 -34.22 4.51
N VAL A 19 -33.33 -33.01 4.11
CA VAL A 19 -34.70 -32.50 4.28
C VAL A 19 -35.75 -33.35 3.56
N ALA A 20 -35.38 -34.01 2.45
CA ALA A 20 -36.28 -34.85 1.66
C ALA A 20 -36.48 -36.26 2.26
N LEU A 21 -35.76 -36.62 3.34
CA LEU A 21 -35.86 -37.96 3.93
C LEU A 21 -37.08 -38.07 4.86
N PRO A 22 -37.80 -39.22 4.88
CA PRO A 22 -38.91 -39.44 5.80
C PRO A 22 -38.52 -39.36 7.29
N THR A 23 -37.24 -39.57 7.60
CA THR A 23 -36.68 -39.52 8.96
C THR A 23 -36.12 -38.14 9.32
N PHE A 24 -36.46 -37.11 8.56
CA PHE A 24 -35.86 -35.78 8.72
C PHE A 24 -36.08 -35.20 10.12
N ASP A 25 -37.28 -35.30 10.68
CA ASP A 25 -37.57 -34.79 12.02
C ASP A 25 -36.80 -35.52 13.13
N ASP A 26 -36.62 -36.84 13.00
CA ASP A 26 -35.77 -37.62 13.92
C ASP A 26 -34.30 -37.19 13.85
N LEU A 27 -33.79 -36.93 12.63
CA LEU A 27 -32.42 -36.47 12.42
C LEU A 27 -32.23 -35.04 12.93
N ARG A 28 -33.22 -34.16 12.73
CA ARG A 28 -33.28 -32.80 13.27
C ARG A 28 -33.21 -32.82 14.80
N GLY A 29 -34.03 -33.64 15.46
CA GLY A 29 -33.99 -33.80 16.92
C GLY A 29 -32.64 -34.35 17.43
N LYS A 30 -32.01 -35.29 16.72
CA LYS A 30 -30.66 -35.78 17.07
C LYS A 30 -29.58 -34.72 16.92
N GLN A 31 -29.63 -33.91 15.85
CA GLN A 31 -28.69 -32.81 15.67
C GLN A 31 -28.87 -31.72 16.71
N LEU A 32 -30.12 -31.39 17.05
CA LEU A 32 -30.44 -30.47 18.13
C LEU A 32 -29.81 -30.90 19.46
N LYS A 33 -30.02 -32.15 19.89
CA LYS A 33 -29.42 -32.67 21.14
C LYS A 33 -27.90 -32.55 21.15
N ARG A 34 -27.24 -32.86 20.03
CA ARG A 34 -25.78 -32.73 19.90
C ARG A 34 -25.34 -31.27 19.98
N LEU A 35 -26.08 -30.37 19.33
CA LEU A 35 -25.76 -28.96 19.28
C LEU A 35 -25.99 -28.28 20.63
N ILE A 36 -27.08 -28.59 21.34
CA ILE A 36 -27.32 -28.12 22.72
C ILE A 36 -26.23 -28.64 23.66
N ALA A 37 -25.87 -29.92 23.61
CA ALA A 37 -24.79 -30.47 24.43
C ALA A 37 -23.42 -29.83 24.12
N PHE A 38 -23.22 -29.37 22.88
CA PHE A 38 -22.03 -28.63 22.49
C PHE A 38 -22.08 -27.18 22.98
N LEU A 39 -23.21 -26.48 22.80
CA LEU A 39 -23.43 -25.11 23.26
C LEU A 39 -23.31 -25.01 24.78
N GLY A 40 -23.85 -25.97 25.54
CA GLY A 40 -23.76 -26.01 27.00
C GLY A 40 -22.34 -26.16 27.57
N LYS A 41 -21.34 -26.44 26.73
CA LYS A 41 -19.91 -26.48 27.10
C LYS A 41 -19.18 -25.19 26.77
N ASN A 42 -19.84 -24.21 26.14
CA ASN A 42 -19.25 -23.00 25.62
C ASN A 42 -19.97 -21.78 26.19
N VAL A 43 -19.29 -21.00 27.02
CA VAL A 43 -19.78 -19.71 27.51
C VAL A 43 -19.70 -18.67 26.39
N LEU A 44 -20.77 -17.89 26.21
CA LEU A 44 -20.90 -16.87 25.17
C LEU A 44 -20.99 -15.47 25.78
N SER A 45 -20.34 -14.48 25.16
CA SER A 45 -20.58 -13.06 25.50
C SER A 45 -21.88 -12.57 24.87
N VAL A 46 -22.40 -11.44 25.34
CA VAL A 46 -23.60 -10.80 24.79
C VAL A 46 -23.45 -10.53 23.29
N GLU A 47 -22.29 -10.03 22.85
CA GLU A 47 -22.01 -9.77 21.43
C GLU A 47 -21.93 -11.06 20.62
N GLN A 48 -21.37 -12.13 21.19
CA GLN A 48 -21.28 -13.42 20.51
C GLN A 48 -22.66 -14.03 20.34
N SER A 49 -23.50 -13.99 21.37
CA SER A 49 -24.87 -14.46 21.30
C SER A 49 -25.69 -13.66 20.30
N ALA A 50 -25.57 -12.32 20.32
CA ALA A 50 -26.22 -11.44 19.35
C ALA A 50 -25.77 -11.73 17.90
N ALA A 51 -24.51 -12.08 17.68
CA ALA A 51 -23.99 -12.44 16.36
C ALA A 51 -24.43 -13.84 15.88
N LEU A 52 -24.76 -14.77 16.81
CA LEU A 52 -25.23 -16.11 16.45
C LEU A 52 -26.72 -16.15 16.10
N MET A 53 -27.55 -15.25 16.66
CA MET A 53 -28.99 -15.23 16.41
C MET A 53 -29.38 -15.11 14.92
N PRO A 54 -28.74 -14.24 14.10
CA PRO A 54 -29.03 -14.14 12.67
C PRO A 54 -28.60 -15.34 11.82
N ILE A 55 -27.72 -16.20 12.35
CA ILE A 55 -27.18 -17.36 11.63
C ILE A 55 -28.13 -18.56 11.69
N LEU A 56 -29.00 -18.58 12.71
CA LEU A 56 -30.00 -19.62 12.89
C LEU A 56 -31.12 -19.49 11.85
N ASP A 57 -31.31 -20.54 11.05
CA ASP A 57 -32.34 -20.58 10.01
C ASP A 57 -33.63 -21.23 10.54
N CYS A 58 -34.71 -20.45 10.59
CA CYS A 58 -36.01 -20.93 11.07
C CYS A 58 -36.61 -22.04 10.17
N ASN A 59 -36.29 -22.07 8.88
CA ASN A 59 -36.76 -23.11 7.97
C ASN A 59 -36.07 -24.45 8.24
N VAL A 60 -34.83 -24.40 8.72
CA VAL A 60 -34.05 -25.61 9.03
C VAL A 60 -34.46 -26.20 10.38
N TRP A 61 -34.65 -25.36 11.40
CA TRP A 61 -34.90 -25.83 12.77
C TRP A 61 -36.38 -25.93 13.15
N GLY A 62 -37.28 -25.22 12.46
CA GLY A 62 -38.72 -25.28 12.69
C GLY A 62 -39.09 -25.06 14.16
N LEU A 63 -39.82 -26.02 14.75
CA LEU A 63 -40.29 -25.98 16.14
C LEU A 63 -39.15 -25.96 17.17
N HIS A 64 -37.93 -26.38 16.81
CA HIS A 64 -36.77 -26.39 17.71
C HIS A 64 -36.00 -25.07 17.74
N MET A 65 -36.45 -24.06 16.99
CA MET A 65 -35.81 -22.75 16.93
C MET A 65 -35.75 -22.07 18.29
N GLU A 66 -36.86 -22.08 19.03
CA GLU A 66 -36.94 -21.43 20.35
C GLU A 66 -36.08 -22.15 21.39
N GLU A 67 -35.93 -23.47 21.29
CA GLU A 67 -35.04 -24.25 22.16
C GLU A 67 -33.57 -23.88 21.96
N LEU A 68 -33.14 -23.68 20.70
CA LEU A 68 -31.79 -23.20 20.39
C LEU A 68 -31.54 -21.77 20.84
N LYS A 69 -32.49 -20.86 20.61
CA LYS A 69 -32.39 -19.47 21.08
C LYS A 69 -32.31 -19.41 22.59
N THR A 70 -33.13 -20.20 23.29
CA THR A 70 -33.12 -20.30 24.75
C THR A 70 -31.79 -20.85 25.24
N CYS A 71 -31.24 -21.89 24.59
CA CYS A 71 -29.92 -22.42 24.93
C CYS A 71 -28.81 -21.36 24.75
N ILE A 72 -28.79 -20.63 23.63
CA ILE A 72 -27.82 -19.54 23.40
C ILE A 72 -27.99 -18.44 24.46
N ALA A 73 -29.23 -18.04 24.76
CA ALA A 73 -29.52 -17.03 25.77
C ALA A 73 -29.05 -17.48 27.17
N GLN A 74 -29.27 -18.75 27.55
CA GLN A 74 -28.81 -19.32 28.81
C GLN A 74 -27.27 -19.42 28.92
N GLN A 75 -26.58 -19.55 27.78
CA GLN A 75 -25.11 -19.52 27.73
C GLN A 75 -24.55 -18.10 27.62
N THR A 76 -25.43 -17.08 27.54
CA THR A 76 -25.03 -15.67 27.50
C THR A 76 -24.82 -15.17 28.91
N CYS A 77 -23.58 -14.90 29.30
CA CYS A 77 -23.32 -14.30 30.60
C CYS A 77 -23.79 -12.84 30.64
N TYR A 78 -24.55 -12.47 31.69
CA TYR A 78 -24.68 -11.08 32.12
C TYR A 78 -23.41 -10.69 32.88
N GLU A 79 -22.81 -9.55 32.55
CA GLU A 79 -21.52 -9.08 33.10
C GLU A 79 -21.52 -8.75 34.61
N ASN A 80 -22.54 -9.15 35.38
CA ASN A 80 -22.71 -8.78 36.80
C ASN A 80 -22.73 -9.95 37.80
N ASP A 81 -22.57 -11.21 37.39
CA ASP A 81 -22.44 -12.32 38.35
C ASP A 81 -20.95 -12.65 38.61
N GLU A 82 -20.42 -12.08 39.70
CA GLU A 82 -19.06 -12.29 40.23
C GLU A 82 -18.74 -13.75 40.60
N SER A 83 -19.68 -14.68 40.49
CA SER A 83 -19.53 -16.03 41.07
C SER A 83 -19.21 -17.15 40.07
N THR A 84 -19.25 -16.93 38.75
CA THR A 84 -18.90 -17.97 37.75
C THR A 84 -18.09 -17.46 36.56
N ALA A 85 -17.25 -16.44 36.77
CA ALA A 85 -16.12 -16.23 35.88
C ALA A 85 -15.12 -17.36 36.12
N ALA A 86 -14.99 -18.30 35.16
CA ALA A 86 -13.73 -19.01 35.03
C ALA A 86 -12.66 -17.93 34.87
N SER A 87 -11.88 -17.70 35.95
CA SER A 87 -10.97 -16.57 36.06
C SER A 87 -10.14 -16.47 34.80
N ARG A 88 -10.32 -15.42 34.00
CA ARG A 88 -9.33 -15.08 32.97
C ARG A 88 -8.03 -14.89 33.74
N ALA A 89 -7.10 -15.82 33.56
CA ALA A 89 -5.83 -15.76 34.26
C ALA A 89 -5.19 -14.39 34.00
N ALA A 90 -4.73 -13.73 35.06
CA ALA A 90 -4.15 -12.40 34.98
C ALA A 90 -3.01 -12.37 33.96
N LEU A 91 -2.94 -11.29 33.18
CA LEU A 91 -1.84 -11.08 32.25
C LEU A 91 -0.59 -10.71 33.04
N GLN A 92 0.53 -11.34 32.69
CA GLN A 92 1.81 -11.15 33.35
C GLN A 92 2.69 -10.18 32.56
N ASP A 93 3.28 -9.20 33.25
CA ASP A 93 4.20 -8.21 32.70
C ASP A 93 5.66 -8.51 33.08
N PHE A 94 6.41 -9.02 32.11
CA PHE A 94 7.81 -9.39 32.26
C PHE A 94 8.72 -8.47 31.42
N THR A 95 8.31 -7.22 31.19
CA THR A 95 9.14 -6.22 30.47
C THR A 95 10.47 -5.93 31.16
N ASN A 96 10.59 -6.17 32.47
CA ASN A 96 11.84 -6.05 33.24
C ASN A 96 12.82 -7.22 33.04
N ILE A 97 12.55 -8.17 32.14
CA ILE A 97 13.43 -9.32 31.88
C ILE A 97 14.90 -8.98 31.56
N PRO A 98 15.28 -7.79 30.99
CA PRO A 98 16.70 -7.44 30.82
C PRO A 98 17.52 -7.51 32.12
N HIS A 99 16.93 -7.18 33.27
CA HIS A 99 17.63 -7.22 34.57
C HIS A 99 17.89 -8.65 35.07
N TYR A 100 17.26 -9.65 34.44
CA TYR A 100 17.37 -11.07 34.79
C TYR A 100 18.25 -11.83 33.81
N LEU A 101 19.02 -11.15 32.96
CA LEU A 101 19.94 -11.77 32.01
C LEU A 101 21.36 -11.80 32.58
N GLY A 102 21.90 -13.01 32.76
CA GLY A 102 23.32 -13.22 33.07
C GLY A 102 24.25 -12.94 31.89
N GLN A 103 25.56 -12.96 32.11
CA GLN A 103 26.53 -12.61 31.08
C GLN A 103 26.47 -13.52 29.84
N ASP A 104 26.21 -14.81 30.02
CA ASP A 104 26.06 -15.77 28.92
C ASP A 104 24.86 -15.44 28.02
N TRP A 105 23.78 -14.91 28.59
CA TRP A 105 22.63 -14.45 27.82
C TRP A 105 22.98 -13.23 26.98
N TRP A 106 23.71 -12.26 27.53
CA TRP A 106 24.16 -11.11 26.76
C TRP A 106 25.09 -11.53 25.62
N ASN A 107 26.06 -12.40 25.89
CA ASN A 107 26.95 -12.94 24.86
C ASN A 107 26.16 -13.65 23.74
N LEU A 108 25.12 -14.42 24.09
CA LEU A 108 24.25 -15.09 23.13
C LEU A 108 23.46 -14.09 22.27
N LEU A 109 22.78 -13.12 22.90
CA LEU A 109 21.92 -12.15 22.21
C LEU A 109 22.72 -11.16 21.35
N GLU A 110 23.89 -10.73 21.83
CA GLU A 110 24.77 -9.81 21.11
C GLU A 110 25.51 -10.49 19.96
N SER A 111 25.69 -11.81 19.99
CA SER A 111 26.28 -12.56 18.87
C SER A 111 25.49 -12.42 17.56
N GLY A 112 24.19 -12.09 17.64
CA GLY A 112 23.30 -11.93 16.49
C GLY A 112 22.98 -13.22 15.73
N LYS A 113 23.50 -14.38 16.17
CA LYS A 113 23.31 -15.70 15.55
C LYS A 113 21.98 -16.31 15.97
N ASP A 114 21.31 -16.99 15.03
CA ASP A 114 20.09 -17.80 15.24
C ASP A 114 19.01 -17.15 16.13
N LYS A 115 18.53 -15.97 15.70
CA LYS A 115 17.61 -15.10 16.45
C LYS A 115 16.30 -15.79 16.84
N VAL A 116 15.80 -16.71 16.01
CA VAL A 116 14.56 -17.45 16.30
C VAL A 116 14.79 -18.42 17.45
N ARG A 117 15.92 -19.12 17.47
CA ARG A 117 16.29 -19.99 18.59
C ARG A 117 16.57 -19.18 19.86
N ASN A 118 17.17 -18.00 19.74
CA ASN A 118 17.36 -17.10 20.88
C ASN A 118 16.02 -16.66 21.47
N LEU A 119 15.02 -16.37 20.63
CA LEU A 119 13.66 -16.05 21.08
C LEU A 119 13.03 -17.22 21.85
N GLU A 120 13.13 -18.45 21.34
CA GLU A 120 12.60 -19.63 22.03
C GLU A 120 13.31 -19.87 23.36
N SER A 121 14.63 -19.66 23.40
CA SER A 121 15.45 -19.80 24.60
C SER A 121 15.07 -18.74 25.65
N LEU A 122 14.87 -17.49 25.23
CA LEU A 122 14.36 -16.41 26.08
C LEU A 122 12.95 -16.69 26.61
N CYS A 123 12.08 -17.27 25.79
CA CYS A 123 10.76 -17.71 26.25
C CYS A 123 10.88 -18.83 27.28
N GLY A 124 11.82 -19.76 27.10
CA GLY A 124 12.15 -20.80 28.08
C GLY A 124 12.59 -20.20 29.41
N LEU A 125 13.51 -19.23 29.39
CA LEU A 125 13.95 -18.50 30.59
C LEU A 125 12.77 -17.80 31.28
N ALA A 126 11.98 -17.03 30.54
CA ALA A 126 10.83 -16.33 31.08
C ALA A 126 9.82 -17.31 31.69
N ALA A 127 9.62 -18.48 31.06
CA ALA A 127 8.76 -19.52 31.60
C ALA A 127 9.31 -20.13 32.89
N SER A 128 10.62 -20.32 33.01
CA SER A 128 11.27 -20.76 34.26
C SER A 128 11.17 -19.71 35.36
N LEU A 129 11.11 -18.43 35.02
CA LEU A 129 10.79 -17.32 35.93
C LEU A 129 9.29 -17.22 36.26
N GLY A 130 8.45 -18.12 35.74
CA GLY A 130 7.02 -18.20 36.06
C GLY A 130 6.07 -17.57 35.05
N LEU A 131 6.55 -17.15 33.87
CA LEU A 131 5.70 -16.57 32.81
C LEU A 131 4.84 -17.64 32.11
N ARG A 132 3.53 -17.47 32.12
CA ARG A 132 2.53 -18.33 31.45
C ARG A 132 1.60 -17.52 30.55
N ASN A 133 1.07 -16.40 31.05
CA ASN A 133 0.09 -15.57 30.37
C ASN A 133 0.66 -14.19 30.05
N ALA A 134 1.63 -14.15 29.13
CA ALA A 134 2.33 -12.91 28.78
C ALA A 134 1.41 -11.80 28.26
N SER A 135 1.63 -10.58 28.75
CA SER A 135 1.06 -9.35 28.21
C SER A 135 1.58 -9.05 26.79
N GLU A 136 0.88 -8.21 26.02
CA GLU A 136 1.39 -7.78 24.70
C GLU A 136 2.77 -7.11 24.77
N PRO A 137 3.03 -6.19 25.72
CA PRO A 137 4.37 -5.63 25.93
C PRO A 137 5.43 -6.69 26.22
N THR A 138 5.10 -7.75 26.97
CA THR A 138 6.03 -8.84 27.26
C THR A 138 6.43 -9.59 25.98
N TYR A 139 5.46 -9.93 25.11
CA TYR A 139 5.77 -10.54 23.81
C TYR A 139 6.66 -9.64 22.94
N ALA A 140 6.35 -8.34 22.92
CA ALA A 140 7.12 -7.35 22.19
C ALA A 140 8.56 -7.22 22.73
N GLY A 141 8.73 -7.19 24.05
CA GLY A 141 10.02 -7.14 24.72
C GLY A 141 10.92 -8.33 24.43
N LEU A 142 10.36 -9.54 24.43
CA LEU A 142 11.09 -10.76 24.06
C LEU A 142 11.56 -10.72 22.60
N CYS A 143 10.72 -10.22 21.68
CA CYS A 143 11.12 -9.98 20.29
C CYS A 143 12.20 -8.88 20.19
N ALA A 144 12.10 -7.81 20.97
CA ALA A 144 13.09 -6.74 21.00
C ALA A 144 14.49 -7.29 21.38
N LEU A 145 14.55 -8.11 22.42
CA LEU A 145 15.80 -8.73 22.88
C LEU A 145 16.37 -9.70 21.85
N ALA A 146 15.55 -10.58 21.27
CA ALA A 146 16.01 -11.59 20.33
C ALA A 146 16.49 -11.01 19.00
N PHE A 147 15.85 -9.95 18.50
CA PHE A 147 16.07 -9.46 17.13
C PHE A 147 16.87 -8.16 17.03
N CYS A 148 16.85 -7.29 18.04
CA CYS A 148 17.39 -5.93 17.95
C CYS A 148 18.65 -5.67 18.79
N VAL A 149 18.99 -6.56 19.75
CA VAL A 149 20.19 -6.40 20.60
C VAL A 149 21.47 -6.56 19.78
N GLY A 150 21.62 -7.67 19.02
CA GLY A 150 22.77 -7.97 18.16
C GLY A 150 22.91 -7.14 16.88
N GLY A 151 22.57 -5.84 16.91
CA GLY A 151 22.93 -4.87 15.87
C GLY A 151 22.04 -4.79 14.63
N MET A 152 20.94 -5.55 14.55
CA MET A 152 20.01 -5.43 13.42
C MET A 152 19.19 -4.14 13.53
N GLN A 153 19.39 -3.21 12.60
CA GLN A 153 18.47 -2.11 12.42
C GLN A 153 17.23 -2.63 11.68
N LEU A 154 16.11 -2.69 12.40
CA LEU A 154 14.81 -3.07 11.87
C LEU A 154 13.93 -1.83 11.78
N LEU A 155 13.22 -1.70 10.67
CA LEU A 155 12.14 -0.74 10.51
C LEU A 155 10.95 -1.14 11.40
N GLU A 156 10.16 -0.16 11.84
CA GLU A 156 9.02 -0.38 12.76
C GLU A 156 7.99 -1.40 12.22
N GLU A 157 7.74 -1.39 10.91
CA GLU A 157 6.84 -2.36 10.29
C GLU A 157 7.35 -3.80 10.39
N ASP A 158 8.65 -4.00 10.20
CA ASP A 158 9.28 -5.32 10.27
C ASP A 158 9.33 -5.82 11.71
N LYS A 159 9.48 -4.93 12.69
CA LYS A 159 9.32 -5.25 14.12
C LYS A 159 7.92 -5.80 14.41
N LEU A 160 6.86 -5.16 13.91
CA LEU A 160 5.49 -5.62 14.11
C LEU A 160 5.18 -6.92 13.35
N LYS A 161 5.74 -7.11 12.14
CA LYS A 161 5.64 -8.37 11.39
C LYS A 161 6.29 -9.51 12.16
N LEU A 162 7.48 -9.30 12.72
CA LEU A 162 8.18 -10.31 13.54
C LEU A 162 7.38 -10.67 14.79
N LEU A 163 6.84 -9.68 15.51
CA LEU A 163 5.96 -9.94 16.65
C LEU A 163 4.76 -10.79 16.23
N THR A 164 4.08 -10.43 15.16
CA THR A 164 2.90 -11.15 14.66
C THR A 164 3.25 -12.59 14.24
N LEU A 165 4.38 -12.77 13.54
CA LEU A 165 4.86 -14.05 13.06
C LEU A 165 5.20 -15.01 14.21
N HIS A 166 5.85 -14.51 15.26
CA HIS A 166 6.38 -15.35 16.33
C HIS A 166 5.47 -15.45 17.57
N LYS A 167 4.40 -14.66 17.67
CA LYS A 167 3.47 -14.69 18.83
C LYS A 167 2.87 -16.07 19.09
N SER A 168 2.48 -16.81 18.05
CA SER A 168 1.93 -18.17 18.17
C SER A 168 2.97 -19.17 18.69
N ARG A 169 4.23 -19.01 18.27
CA ARG A 169 5.36 -19.83 18.73
C ARG A 169 5.67 -19.58 20.19
N MET A 170 5.74 -18.31 20.62
CA MET A 170 5.94 -17.95 22.04
C MET A 170 4.81 -18.50 22.92
N LYS A 171 3.54 -18.38 22.48
CA LYS A 171 2.40 -18.99 23.18
C LYS A 171 2.56 -20.49 23.39
N LYS A 172 3.04 -21.21 22.37
CA LYS A 172 3.27 -22.66 22.44
C LYS A 172 4.37 -23.02 23.45
N VAL A 173 5.42 -22.19 23.57
CA VAL A 173 6.47 -22.40 24.59
C VAL A 173 5.88 -22.26 25.99
N PHE A 174 5.11 -21.19 26.24
CA PHE A 174 4.51 -20.95 27.55
C PHE A 174 3.45 -21.98 27.96
N SER A 175 2.64 -22.47 27.01
CA SER A 175 1.64 -23.51 27.29
C SER A 175 2.27 -24.85 27.64
N ASN A 176 3.48 -25.13 27.16
CA ASN A 176 4.17 -26.41 27.36
C ASN A 176 5.12 -26.39 28.56
N ALA A 177 5.29 -25.25 29.23
CA ALA A 177 6.19 -25.12 30.36
C ALA A 177 5.62 -25.76 31.64
N VAL A 178 6.47 -26.43 32.41
CA VAL A 178 6.10 -27.11 33.67
C VAL A 178 5.52 -26.09 34.66
N PRO A 179 4.27 -26.22 35.15
CA PRO A 179 3.67 -25.26 36.05
C PRO A 179 4.47 -25.07 37.35
N LEU A 180 4.69 -23.82 37.76
CA LEU A 180 5.18 -23.51 39.10
C LEU A 180 4.00 -23.37 40.07
N ALA A 181 4.24 -23.65 41.35
CA ALA A 181 3.19 -23.66 42.39
C ALA A 181 2.58 -22.27 42.68
N SER A 182 3.23 -21.20 42.22
CA SER A 182 2.84 -19.81 42.43
C SER A 182 2.93 -19.01 41.13
N VAL A 183 2.06 -18.03 40.96
CA VAL A 183 2.02 -17.11 39.82
C VAL A 183 2.57 -15.75 40.22
N MET A 184 3.31 -15.10 39.33
CA MET A 184 3.86 -13.75 39.50
C MET A 184 3.31 -12.85 38.41
N ASP A 185 2.55 -11.82 38.77
CA ASP A 185 1.89 -10.94 37.79
C ASP A 185 2.85 -9.95 37.15
N VAL A 186 3.85 -9.45 37.88
CA VAL A 186 4.85 -8.51 37.37
C VAL A 186 6.23 -8.97 37.79
N LEU A 187 7.17 -9.01 36.85
CA LEU A 187 8.58 -9.27 37.15
C LEU A 187 9.19 -8.00 37.78
N PRO A 188 9.71 -8.04 39.02
CA PRO A 188 10.27 -6.87 39.70
C PRO A 188 11.43 -6.25 38.92
N SER A 189 11.66 -4.95 39.04
CA SER A 189 12.79 -4.27 38.38
C SER A 189 14.15 -4.66 38.98
N SER A 190 14.19 -4.97 40.27
CA SER A 190 15.39 -5.50 40.94
C SER A 190 15.28 -7.02 41.10
N PRO A 191 16.30 -7.79 40.66
CA PRO A 191 16.35 -9.24 40.90
C PRO A 191 16.33 -9.62 42.39
N GLU A 192 16.77 -8.73 43.29
CA GLU A 192 16.76 -8.99 44.74
C GLU A 192 15.33 -9.09 45.30
N ASP A 193 14.38 -8.40 44.68
CA ASP A 193 12.96 -8.41 45.06
C ASP A 193 12.20 -9.60 44.46
N CYS A 194 12.85 -10.39 43.59
CA CYS A 194 12.24 -11.54 42.95
C CYS A 194 12.19 -12.73 43.92
N PRO A 195 11.01 -13.38 44.11
CA PRO A 195 10.92 -14.52 45.02
C PRO A 195 11.90 -15.63 44.63
N LYS A 196 12.73 -16.07 45.58
CA LYS A 196 13.85 -17.01 45.37
C LYS A 196 13.47 -18.29 44.64
N GLN A 197 12.22 -18.75 44.78
CA GLN A 197 11.70 -19.92 44.07
C GLN A 197 11.73 -19.77 42.54
N PHE A 198 11.44 -18.58 42.00
CA PHE A 198 11.46 -18.31 40.56
C PHE A 198 12.89 -18.16 40.06
N LEU A 199 13.74 -17.47 40.82
CA LEU A 199 15.17 -17.35 40.51
C LEU A 199 15.87 -18.70 40.52
N ASN A 200 15.62 -19.55 41.52
CA ASN A 200 16.24 -20.88 41.61
C ASN A 200 15.74 -21.82 40.49
N ALA A 201 14.49 -21.66 40.04
CA ALA A 201 13.96 -22.42 38.91
C ALA A 201 14.63 -22.03 37.58
N ALA A 202 14.92 -20.74 37.38
CA ALA A 202 15.61 -20.24 36.20
C ALA A 202 17.14 -20.42 36.28
N TYR A 203 17.71 -20.32 37.48
CA TYR A 203 19.14 -20.34 37.78
C TYR A 203 19.45 -21.24 38.98
N PRO A 204 19.47 -22.57 38.81
CA PRO A 204 19.70 -23.52 39.91
C PRO A 204 21.03 -23.34 40.65
N ASN A 205 22.04 -22.79 39.97
CA ASN A 205 23.38 -22.55 40.50
C ASN A 205 23.58 -21.12 41.05
N GLY A 206 22.49 -20.37 41.22
CA GLY A 206 22.53 -18.96 41.61
C GLY A 206 22.50 -18.02 40.40
N PHE A 207 21.87 -16.86 40.59
CA PHE A 207 21.77 -15.81 39.59
C PHE A 207 22.83 -14.73 39.83
N VAL A 208 23.54 -14.35 38.78
CA VAL A 208 24.43 -13.18 38.75
C VAL A 208 24.04 -12.35 37.54
N ALA A 209 23.64 -11.10 37.76
CA ALA A 209 23.28 -10.18 36.68
C ALA A 209 24.49 -9.90 35.78
N GLY A 210 24.30 -10.02 34.47
CA GLY A 210 25.30 -9.66 33.49
C GLY A 210 25.09 -8.24 32.96
N THR A 211 26.10 -7.73 32.26
CA THR A 211 26.04 -6.42 31.61
C THR A 211 26.22 -6.57 30.10
N PRO A 212 25.33 -5.97 29.28
CA PRO A 212 25.49 -5.94 27.83
C PRO A 212 26.79 -5.23 27.44
N VAL A 213 27.53 -5.79 26.48
CA VAL A 213 28.85 -5.28 26.06
C VAL A 213 28.70 -4.20 24.99
N THR A 214 27.71 -4.33 24.12
CA THR A 214 27.56 -3.52 22.90
C THR A 214 26.69 -2.28 23.10
N LYS A 215 25.73 -2.31 24.04
CA LYS A 215 24.74 -1.25 24.25
C LYS A 215 24.48 -1.05 25.75
N ALA A 216 24.30 0.20 26.17
CA ALA A 216 23.97 0.50 27.57
C ALA A 216 22.62 -0.12 27.98
N MET A 217 22.50 -0.54 29.25
CA MET A 217 21.27 -1.15 29.78
C MET A 217 20.04 -0.25 29.59
N ASP A 218 20.16 1.06 29.84
CA ASP A 218 19.07 2.03 29.65
C ASP A 218 18.57 2.12 28.20
N TYR A 219 19.45 1.88 27.23
CA TYR A 219 19.04 1.79 25.84
C TYR A 219 18.20 0.53 25.58
N ILE A 220 18.61 -0.60 26.15
CA ILE A 220 17.90 -1.88 26.00
C ILE A 220 16.53 -1.85 26.68
N CYS A 221 16.44 -1.30 27.90
CA CYS A 221 15.17 -1.15 28.60
C CYS A 221 14.21 -0.23 27.82
N ARG A 222 14.71 0.88 27.26
CA ARG A 222 13.91 1.75 26.36
C ARG A 222 13.46 1.00 25.10
N LEU A 223 14.36 0.23 24.48
CA LEU A 223 14.04 -0.57 23.29
C LEU A 223 12.93 -1.60 23.56
N VAL A 224 12.96 -2.28 24.71
CA VAL A 224 11.90 -3.20 25.15
C VAL A 224 10.58 -2.46 25.38
N ALA A 225 10.61 -1.33 26.09
CA ALA A 225 9.42 -0.55 26.42
C ALA A 225 8.75 0.09 25.18
N THR A 226 9.53 0.42 24.15
CA THR A 226 9.06 1.14 22.96
C THR A 226 8.73 0.24 21.77
N TYR A 227 9.02 -1.06 21.86
CA TYR A 227 8.79 -2.00 20.75
C TYR A 227 7.30 -2.05 20.34
N PRO A 228 6.98 -1.98 19.03
CA PRO A 228 5.61 -1.83 18.57
C PRO A 228 4.75 -3.07 18.86
N CYS A 229 3.67 -2.88 19.63
CA CYS A 229 2.72 -3.95 19.97
C CYS A 229 1.51 -4.03 19.01
N ARG A 230 1.19 -2.93 18.31
CA ARG A 230 0.03 -2.78 17.41
C ARG A 230 0.39 -1.88 16.24
N ARG A 231 -0.36 -1.98 15.13
CA ARG A 231 -0.35 -0.94 14.08
C ARG A 231 -0.82 0.36 14.70
N ARG A 232 0.11 1.26 15.05
CA ARG A 232 -0.22 2.63 15.46
C ARG A 232 -0.35 3.48 14.20
N GLY A 233 -1.54 4.01 13.93
CA GLY A 233 -1.70 5.08 12.92
C GLY A 233 -0.85 6.32 13.26
N LYS A 234 -0.60 6.54 14.55
CA LYS A 234 0.24 7.61 15.11
C LYS A 234 1.63 7.72 14.46
N VAL A 235 2.33 6.59 14.28
CA VAL A 235 3.70 6.58 13.71
C VAL A 235 3.71 6.98 12.24
N ALA A 236 2.64 6.66 11.48
CA ALA A 236 2.59 6.97 10.05
C ALA A 236 2.33 8.47 9.80
N ALA A 237 1.54 9.13 10.66
CA ALA A 237 1.32 10.57 10.59
C ALA A 237 2.58 11.35 11.01
N GLU A 238 3.13 11.04 12.20
CA GLU A 238 4.34 11.67 12.74
C GLU A 238 5.54 11.55 11.80
N LEU A 239 5.84 10.34 11.32
CA LEU A 239 7.00 10.09 10.44
C LEU A 239 6.90 10.86 9.13
N LYS A 240 5.69 11.01 8.58
CA LYS A 240 5.48 11.74 7.32
C LYS A 240 5.55 13.24 7.52
N SER A 241 5.05 13.73 8.64
CA SER A 241 5.21 15.12 9.06
C SER A 241 6.67 15.53 9.20
N GLU A 242 7.47 14.71 9.86
CA GLU A 242 8.91 14.94 10.03
C GLU A 242 9.63 14.92 8.67
N LEU A 243 9.33 13.93 7.82
CA LEU A 243 9.89 13.84 6.46
C LEU A 243 9.57 15.07 5.61
N LEU A 244 8.31 15.52 5.61
CA LEU A 244 7.88 16.68 4.81
C LEU A 244 8.47 17.99 5.34
N THR A 245 8.63 18.10 6.66
CA THR A 245 9.31 19.24 7.30
C THR A 245 10.79 19.27 6.93
N GLN A 246 11.46 18.12 6.98
CA GLN A 246 12.85 17.98 6.55
C GLN A 246 13.01 18.33 5.07
N LEU A 247 12.14 17.82 4.20
CA LEU A 247 12.14 18.15 2.77
C LEU A 247 11.98 19.66 2.53
N LYS A 248 11.06 20.32 3.26
CA LYS A 248 10.91 21.77 3.19
C LYS A 248 12.19 22.49 3.57
N GLU A 249 12.83 22.07 4.66
CA GLU A 249 14.08 22.68 5.14
C GLU A 249 15.23 22.49 4.16
N ASP A 250 15.39 21.28 3.62
CA ASP A 250 16.46 20.94 2.68
C ASP A 250 16.31 21.63 1.32
N CYS A 251 15.09 22.03 0.96
CA CYS A 251 14.77 22.68 -0.30
C CYS A 251 14.39 24.16 -0.16
N LYS A 252 14.55 24.75 1.04
CA LYS A 252 14.16 26.15 1.29
C LYS A 252 14.94 27.16 0.45
N ASP A 253 16.19 26.83 0.12
CA ASP A 253 17.09 27.67 -0.67
C ASP A 253 17.07 27.30 -2.16
N GLY A 254 16.12 26.43 -2.55
CA GLY A 254 16.05 25.85 -3.89
C GLY A 254 17.10 24.74 -4.11
N PHE A 255 16.96 24.02 -5.21
CA PHE A 255 17.91 23.00 -5.62
C PHE A 255 18.16 23.07 -7.13
N MET A 256 19.36 22.67 -7.54
CA MET A 256 19.77 22.71 -8.95
C MET A 256 19.27 21.46 -9.69
N ILE A 257 18.70 21.65 -10.88
CA ILE A 257 18.40 20.57 -11.83
C ILE A 257 19.15 20.82 -13.14
N GLU A 258 19.70 19.75 -13.73
CA GLU A 258 20.30 19.83 -15.07
C GLU A 258 19.21 19.65 -16.13
N THR A 259 19.06 20.64 -17.01
CA THR A 259 18.12 20.58 -18.14
C THR A 259 18.87 20.59 -19.47
N LYS A 260 18.18 20.34 -20.59
CA LYS A 260 18.77 20.52 -21.93
C LYS A 260 19.26 21.95 -22.20
N SER A 261 18.75 22.93 -21.45
CA SER A 261 19.14 24.34 -21.52
C SER A 261 20.25 24.72 -20.52
N GLY A 262 20.78 23.75 -19.77
CA GLY A 262 21.78 23.94 -18.72
C GLY A 262 21.20 23.82 -17.30
N PRO A 263 22.03 24.12 -16.28
CA PRO A 263 21.65 24.01 -14.89
C PRO A 263 20.64 25.12 -14.51
N GLN A 264 19.54 24.75 -13.87
CA GLN A 264 18.49 25.66 -13.40
C GLN A 264 18.29 25.53 -11.90
N LEU A 265 18.21 26.65 -11.19
CA LEU A 265 17.78 26.69 -9.79
C LEU A 265 16.26 26.62 -9.74
N VAL A 266 15.74 25.72 -8.90
CA VAL A 266 14.33 25.40 -8.79
C VAL A 266 13.88 25.45 -7.34
N PHE A 267 12.73 26.06 -7.07
CA PHE A 267 12.11 26.13 -5.75
C PHE A 267 10.87 25.27 -5.68
N ILE A 268 10.61 24.60 -4.55
CA ILE A 268 9.36 23.89 -4.31
C ILE A 268 8.27 24.91 -3.96
N ARG A 269 7.28 25.04 -4.83
CA ARG A 269 6.11 25.90 -4.62
C ARG A 269 5.01 25.21 -3.83
N SER A 270 4.76 23.94 -4.15
CA SER A 270 3.70 23.15 -3.51
C SER A 270 4.03 21.67 -3.54
N ILE A 271 3.46 20.92 -2.60
CA ILE A 271 3.56 19.46 -2.49
C ILE A 271 2.17 18.85 -2.59
N ALA A 272 1.98 18.00 -3.61
CA ALA A 272 0.83 17.12 -3.69
C ALA A 272 1.16 15.72 -3.16
N VAL A 273 0.25 15.17 -2.37
CA VAL A 273 0.38 13.89 -1.68
C VAL A 273 -0.64 12.90 -2.24
N PHE A 274 -0.15 11.83 -2.87
CA PHE A 274 -1.01 10.77 -3.42
C PHE A 274 -0.93 9.52 -2.55
N MET A 275 -2.10 9.01 -2.19
CA MET A 275 -2.24 7.86 -1.31
C MET A 275 -3.52 7.09 -1.62
N ASP A 276 -3.54 5.78 -1.36
CA ASP A 276 -4.79 5.04 -1.33
C ASP A 276 -5.66 5.47 -0.13
N ALA A 277 -6.93 5.04 -0.11
CA ALA A 277 -7.85 5.45 0.94
C ALA A 277 -7.39 5.05 2.35
N ASP A 278 -6.72 3.90 2.49
CA ASP A 278 -6.18 3.45 3.78
C ASP A 278 -4.95 4.26 4.19
N GLY A 279 -4.08 4.61 3.26
CA GLY A 279 -2.96 5.50 3.48
C GLY A 279 -3.40 6.88 3.94
N ILE A 280 -4.42 7.46 3.31
CA ILE A 280 -5.01 8.73 3.74
C ILE A 280 -5.61 8.60 5.15
N ARG A 281 -6.39 7.54 5.41
CA ARG A 281 -6.97 7.23 6.72
C ARG A 281 -5.91 7.22 7.83
N LEU A 282 -4.81 6.51 7.59
CA LEU A 282 -3.72 6.38 8.55
C LEU A 282 -2.93 7.67 8.76
N THR A 283 -2.83 8.52 7.73
CA THR A 283 -1.95 9.69 7.77
C THR A 283 -2.67 10.96 8.21
N LEU A 284 -3.92 11.14 7.80
CA LEU A 284 -4.69 12.34 8.14
C LEU A 284 -5.50 12.19 9.44
N GLY A 285 -5.58 10.97 9.97
CA GLY A 285 -6.45 10.67 11.11
C GLY A 285 -7.93 10.56 10.74
N ASN A 286 -8.27 10.50 9.45
CA ASN A 286 -9.63 10.17 9.03
C ASN A 286 -9.97 8.73 9.44
N LYS A 287 -11.24 8.42 9.75
CA LYS A 287 -11.70 7.07 10.13
C LYS A 287 -12.10 6.20 8.94
N GLY A 288 -12.18 6.76 7.74
CA GLY A 288 -12.60 6.07 6.52
C GLY A 288 -13.96 5.41 6.72
N SER A 289 -14.11 4.16 6.29
CA SER A 289 -15.36 3.41 6.45
C SER A 289 -15.75 3.14 7.91
N SER A 290 -14.86 3.32 8.90
CA SER A 290 -15.26 3.17 10.31
C SER A 290 -15.97 4.41 10.88
N GLY A 291 -15.95 5.54 10.17
CA GLY A 291 -16.72 6.74 10.51
C GLY A 291 -18.05 6.84 9.74
N LEU A 292 -18.90 7.75 10.21
CA LEU A 292 -20.12 8.17 9.50
C LEU A 292 -19.78 9.00 8.25
N GLU A 293 -18.76 9.86 8.36
CA GLU A 293 -18.16 10.64 7.27
C GLU A 293 -16.89 9.94 6.75
N PRO A 294 -16.97 9.09 5.71
CA PRO A 294 -15.82 8.31 5.27
C PRO A 294 -14.87 9.06 4.35
N CYS A 295 -15.25 10.24 3.86
CA CYS A 295 -14.42 11.04 2.98
C CYS A 295 -13.78 12.18 3.76
N TRP A 296 -12.46 12.13 3.95
CA TRP A 296 -11.70 13.18 4.64
C TRP A 296 -11.83 14.57 4.01
N LEU A 297 -12.24 14.66 2.74
CA LEU A 297 -12.37 15.92 2.02
C LEU A 297 -13.74 16.58 2.22
N CYS A 298 -14.74 15.88 2.77
CA CYS A 298 -16.14 16.31 2.67
C CYS A 298 -16.84 16.42 4.02
N GLN A 299 -17.45 17.58 4.25
CA GLN A 299 -18.11 17.92 5.52
C GLN A 299 -19.50 17.31 5.67
N ASN A 300 -20.15 16.96 4.56
CA ASN A 300 -21.57 16.60 4.57
C ASN A 300 -21.85 15.26 3.90
N VAL A 301 -20.82 14.49 3.53
CA VAL A 301 -20.99 13.21 2.85
C VAL A 301 -20.99 12.08 3.87
N VAL A 302 -22.13 11.40 3.99
CA VAL A 302 -22.33 10.32 4.96
C VAL A 302 -22.54 8.97 4.28
N ARG A 303 -22.25 7.87 5.00
CA ARG A 303 -22.53 6.50 4.57
C ARG A 303 -23.51 5.78 5.50
N LEU A 304 -23.85 4.54 5.17
CA LEU A 304 -24.79 3.64 5.88
C LEU A 304 -26.26 4.05 5.69
N GLN A 305 -27.15 3.51 6.51
CA GLN A 305 -28.59 3.77 6.47
C GLN A 305 -28.98 5.19 6.95
N HIS A 306 -28.02 6.11 7.02
CA HIS A 306 -28.24 7.51 7.38
C HIS A 306 -28.67 8.30 6.15
N PHE A 307 -29.84 7.95 5.64
CA PHE A 307 -30.57 8.72 4.65
C PHE A 307 -31.34 9.80 5.43
N ASP A 308 -31.38 11.03 4.94
CA ASP A 308 -32.19 12.12 5.51
C ASP A 308 -31.65 12.79 6.79
N LEU A 309 -30.36 12.70 7.08
CA LEU A 309 -29.74 13.65 8.00
C LEU A 309 -29.72 15.03 7.34
N ALA A 310 -30.32 16.02 8.01
CA ALA A 310 -30.41 17.39 7.50
C ALA A 310 -29.04 17.93 7.08
N GLU A 311 -29.00 18.60 5.93
CA GLU A 311 -27.79 19.16 5.30
C GLU A 311 -26.70 18.17 4.89
N THR A 312 -26.97 16.86 4.97
CA THR A 312 -26.06 15.81 4.51
C THR A 312 -26.48 15.21 3.18
N VAL A 313 -25.53 14.59 2.51
CA VAL A 313 -25.70 13.89 1.24
C VAL A 313 -25.14 12.47 1.38
N HIS A 314 -25.88 11.50 0.88
CA HIS A 314 -25.40 10.12 0.90
C HIS A 314 -24.19 9.96 -0.03
N ILE A 315 -23.23 9.10 0.35
CA ILE A 315 -21.99 8.87 -0.41
C ILE A 315 -22.19 8.45 -1.87
N SER A 316 -23.35 7.85 -2.15
CA SER A 316 -23.75 7.41 -3.48
C SER A 316 -24.30 8.54 -4.36
N ASN A 317 -24.49 9.75 -3.84
CA ASN A 317 -25.03 10.87 -4.61
C ASN A 317 -24.10 11.17 -5.79
N PRO A 318 -24.58 11.09 -7.06
CA PRO A 318 -23.77 11.40 -8.23
C PRO A 318 -23.43 12.88 -8.34
N ASP A 319 -24.23 13.78 -7.77
CA ASP A 319 -24.04 15.23 -7.88
C ASP A 319 -22.95 15.74 -6.93
N VAL A 320 -21.80 16.10 -7.51
CA VAL A 320 -20.68 16.63 -6.74
C VAL A 320 -20.86 18.07 -6.28
N THR A 321 -21.82 18.80 -6.83
CA THR A 321 -22.07 20.21 -6.50
C THR A 321 -22.75 20.37 -5.14
N GLU A 322 -23.46 19.35 -4.66
CA GLU A 322 -24.06 19.31 -3.32
C GLU A 322 -23.04 18.97 -2.21
N HIS A 323 -21.81 18.64 -2.59
CA HIS A 323 -20.78 18.22 -1.66
C HIS A 323 -20.01 19.42 -1.08
N LYS A 324 -20.05 19.60 0.24
CA LYS A 324 -19.28 20.63 0.97
C LYS A 324 -17.87 20.13 1.24
N THR A 325 -16.85 20.87 0.79
CA THR A 325 -15.43 20.49 0.95
C THR A 325 -14.86 21.04 2.26
N HIS A 326 -14.05 20.27 2.98
CA HIS A 326 -13.31 20.75 4.15
C HIS A 326 -12.30 21.85 3.76
N THR A 327 -12.18 22.85 4.64
CA THR A 327 -11.05 23.80 4.66
C THR A 327 -10.10 23.45 5.80
N LEU A 328 -8.86 23.95 5.78
CA LEU A 328 -7.95 23.82 6.93
C LEU A 328 -8.60 24.32 8.23
N GLU A 329 -9.34 25.43 8.17
CA GLU A 329 -10.04 25.96 9.34
C GLU A 329 -11.14 25.03 9.83
N SER A 330 -11.91 24.41 8.93
CA SER A 330 -12.91 23.43 9.33
C SER A 330 -12.29 22.22 10.04
N LEU A 331 -11.12 21.75 9.57
CA LEU A 331 -10.40 20.62 10.18
C LEU A 331 -9.81 21.00 11.55
N ARG A 332 -9.26 22.21 11.68
CA ARG A 332 -8.83 22.77 12.98
C ARG A 332 -10.00 22.92 13.94
N GLY A 333 -11.18 23.33 13.45
CA GLY A 333 -12.41 23.38 14.22
C GLY A 333 -12.80 22.03 14.79
N ILE A 334 -12.76 20.97 13.96
CA ILE A 334 -13.00 19.58 14.39
C ILE A 334 -11.99 19.15 15.43
N GLN A 335 -10.70 19.41 15.21
CA GLN A 335 -9.63 19.06 16.15
C GLN A 335 -9.86 19.73 17.52
N ARG A 336 -10.14 21.04 17.54
CA ARG A 336 -10.44 21.80 18.77
C ARG A 336 -11.66 21.24 19.50
N TYR A 337 -12.72 20.91 18.76
CA TYR A 337 -13.93 20.31 19.33
C TYR A 337 -13.64 18.94 19.94
N LEU A 338 -12.94 18.05 19.23
CA LEU A 338 -12.60 16.72 19.73
C LEU A 338 -11.65 16.76 20.94
N GLN A 339 -10.76 17.74 21.01
CA GLN A 339 -9.87 17.97 22.15
C GLN A 339 -10.60 18.49 23.38
N SER A 340 -11.70 19.24 23.21
CA SER A 340 -12.46 19.80 24.34
C SER A 340 -13.36 18.79 25.04
N ILE A 341 -13.62 17.62 24.42
CA ILE A 341 -14.47 16.58 25.02
C ILE A 341 -13.72 15.84 26.14
N PRO A 342 -14.18 15.92 27.40
CA PRO A 342 -13.46 15.37 28.55
C PRO A 342 -13.66 13.85 28.71
N SER A 343 -14.83 13.33 28.31
CA SER A 343 -15.16 11.92 28.47
C SER A 343 -14.67 11.09 27.29
N ARG A 344 -13.94 10.01 27.58
CA ARG A 344 -13.46 9.06 26.57
C ARG A 344 -14.58 8.48 25.72
N SER A 345 -15.69 8.06 26.34
CA SER A 345 -16.81 7.45 25.61
C SER A 345 -17.55 8.46 24.74
N ALA A 346 -17.71 9.70 25.21
CA ALA A 346 -18.29 10.78 24.41
C ALA A 346 -17.38 11.14 23.23
N LYS A 347 -16.05 11.13 23.45
CA LYS A 347 -15.05 11.39 22.41
C LYS A 347 -15.06 10.31 21.35
N GLU A 348 -15.06 9.03 21.72
CA GLU A 348 -15.14 7.91 20.76
C GLU A 348 -16.41 7.98 19.89
N LYS A 349 -17.54 8.39 20.47
CA LYS A 349 -18.79 8.65 19.72
C LYS A 349 -18.63 9.83 18.76
N ALA A 350 -18.14 10.97 19.25
CA ALA A 350 -17.94 12.17 18.43
C ALA A 350 -16.96 11.93 17.27
N GLU A 351 -15.85 11.23 17.54
CA GLU A 351 -14.89 10.81 16.52
C GLU A 351 -15.54 9.93 15.44
N THR A 352 -16.46 9.05 15.83
CA THR A 352 -17.17 8.18 14.89
C THR A 352 -18.17 8.96 14.03
N LEU A 353 -18.90 9.90 14.64
CA LEU A 353 -19.85 10.77 13.95
C LEU A 353 -19.15 11.72 12.96
N LEU A 354 -18.07 12.37 13.40
CA LEU A 354 -17.30 13.30 12.57
C LEU A 354 -16.36 12.57 11.60
N GLY A 355 -16.11 11.27 11.79
CA GLY A 355 -15.20 10.51 10.93
C GLY A 355 -13.71 10.84 11.13
N TRP A 356 -13.32 11.33 12.30
CA TRP A 356 -11.94 11.73 12.60
C TRP A 356 -11.43 11.16 13.92
N ASN A 357 -10.15 10.85 14.00
CA ASN A 357 -9.47 10.40 15.20
C ASN A 357 -8.62 11.55 15.78
N THR A 358 -8.85 11.88 17.04
CA THR A 358 -8.28 13.07 17.68
C THR A 358 -6.76 13.01 17.80
N GLU A 359 -6.22 11.85 18.17
CA GLU A 359 -4.78 11.67 18.35
C GLU A 359 -4.05 11.74 17.00
N ALA A 360 -4.56 11.04 15.99
CA ALA A 360 -3.96 11.07 14.66
C ALA A 360 -4.08 12.45 13.99
N MET A 361 -5.16 13.19 14.24
CA MET A 361 -5.28 14.59 13.80
C MET A 361 -4.28 15.52 14.47
N ALA A 362 -3.79 15.23 15.68
CA ALA A 362 -2.76 16.05 16.32
C ALA A 362 -1.42 15.99 15.58
N GLU A 363 -1.16 14.87 14.93
CA GLU A 363 0.13 14.57 14.30
C GLU A 363 0.10 14.63 12.77
N THR A 364 -1.03 15.01 12.17
CA THR A 364 -1.16 15.07 10.70
C THR A 364 -0.37 16.24 10.12
N PHE A 365 0.39 15.97 9.05
CA PHE A 365 1.10 17.00 8.28
C PHE A 365 0.17 18.11 7.78
N LEU A 366 -1.11 17.80 7.56
CA LEU A 366 -2.08 18.74 7.00
C LEU A 366 -2.42 19.89 7.97
N LEU A 367 -2.28 19.68 9.28
CA LEU A 367 -2.57 20.69 10.29
C LEU A 367 -1.31 21.36 10.84
N GLN A 368 -0.12 20.95 10.40
CA GLN A 368 1.13 21.52 10.84
C GLN A 368 1.36 22.91 10.24
N PRO A 369 1.52 23.97 11.07
CA PRO A 369 1.74 25.33 10.57
C PRO A 369 2.97 25.45 9.66
N ALA A 370 4.01 24.66 9.93
CA ALA A 370 5.25 24.66 9.16
C ALA A 370 5.08 24.21 7.70
N LEU A 371 4.01 23.48 7.37
CA LEU A 371 3.76 22.93 6.04
C LEU A 371 2.55 23.58 5.33
N ALA A 372 1.89 24.54 5.99
CA ALA A 372 0.61 25.09 5.53
C ALA A 372 0.71 25.90 4.22
N ASP A 373 1.90 26.40 3.89
CA ASP A 373 2.23 27.09 2.64
C ASP A 373 2.53 26.12 1.48
N LEU A 374 3.02 24.91 1.79
CA LEU A 374 3.35 23.90 0.79
C LEU A 374 2.21 22.93 0.49
N ILE A 375 1.39 22.58 1.50
CA ILE A 375 0.39 21.51 1.40
C ILE A 375 -0.99 22.04 1.78
N GLY A 376 -1.85 22.14 0.77
CA GLY A 376 -3.28 22.44 0.93
C GLY A 376 -4.14 21.18 1.10
N VAL A 377 -5.36 21.36 1.62
CA VAL A 377 -6.39 20.30 1.67
C VAL A 377 -6.66 19.77 0.27
N ASP A 378 -6.64 20.60 -0.76
CA ASP A 378 -6.86 20.21 -2.15
C ASP A 378 -5.67 19.48 -2.80
N ARG A 379 -4.53 19.38 -2.10
CA ARG A 379 -3.30 18.74 -2.59
C ARG A 379 -3.09 17.33 -2.03
N VAL A 380 -3.98 16.82 -1.18
CA VAL A 380 -4.00 15.40 -0.81
C VAL A 380 -5.02 14.68 -1.71
N LEU A 381 -4.61 13.57 -2.32
CA LEU A 381 -5.33 12.97 -3.44
C LEU A 381 -5.45 11.47 -3.27
N TYR A 382 -6.63 10.95 -3.61
CA TYR A 382 -6.83 9.52 -3.72
C TYR A 382 -6.08 8.97 -4.94
N ASP A 383 -5.39 7.85 -4.76
CA ASP A 383 -4.80 7.11 -5.86
C ASP A 383 -5.91 6.56 -6.80
N PRO A 384 -6.00 7.03 -8.06
CA PRO A 384 -6.99 6.55 -9.01
C PRO A 384 -6.82 5.05 -9.31
N MET A 385 -5.59 4.52 -9.27
CA MET A 385 -5.34 3.10 -9.49
C MET A 385 -6.07 2.27 -8.43
N HIS A 386 -5.98 2.63 -7.15
CA HIS A 386 -6.69 1.93 -6.07
C HIS A 386 -8.20 2.19 -6.04
N CYS A 387 -8.64 3.35 -6.51
CA CYS A 387 -10.07 3.67 -6.59
C CYS A 387 -10.76 2.90 -7.72
N PHE A 388 -10.15 2.86 -8.91
CA PHE A 388 -10.74 2.26 -10.09
C PHE A 388 -10.34 0.80 -10.30
N VAL A 389 -9.06 0.45 -10.16
CA VAL A 389 -8.51 -0.79 -10.74
C VAL A 389 -8.02 -1.80 -9.71
N ALA A 390 -7.27 -1.42 -8.70
CA ALA A 390 -6.70 -2.36 -7.73
C ALA A 390 -7.72 -2.72 -6.64
N ASN A 391 -8.50 -3.79 -6.86
CA ASN A 391 -9.70 -4.12 -6.07
C ASN A 391 -10.67 -2.93 -6.02
N GLY A 392 -10.78 -2.22 -7.14
CA GLY A 392 -11.49 -0.95 -7.27
C GLY A 392 -12.90 -1.11 -7.85
N LEU A 393 -13.42 -0.01 -8.38
CA LEU A 393 -14.72 0.03 -9.05
C LEU A 393 -14.81 -0.92 -10.23
N CYS A 394 -13.76 -1.07 -11.04
CA CYS A 394 -13.72 -2.01 -12.15
C CYS A 394 -13.94 -3.44 -11.69
N ASN A 395 -13.26 -3.90 -10.64
CA ASN A 395 -13.46 -5.25 -10.12
C ASN A 395 -14.89 -5.47 -9.63
N GLN A 396 -15.41 -4.50 -8.87
CA GLN A 396 -16.75 -4.54 -8.33
C GLN A 396 -17.79 -4.65 -9.47
N GLU A 397 -17.70 -3.75 -10.45
CA GLU A 397 -18.69 -3.63 -11.51
C GLU A 397 -18.59 -4.75 -12.54
N LEU A 398 -17.38 -5.24 -12.86
CA LEU A 398 -17.21 -6.46 -13.65
C LEU A 398 -17.89 -7.66 -12.97
N GLY A 399 -17.79 -7.76 -11.64
CA GLY A 399 -18.47 -8.79 -10.86
C GLY A 399 -20.00 -8.71 -10.98
N TYR A 400 -20.58 -7.52 -10.78
CA TYR A 400 -22.03 -7.31 -10.89
C TYR A 400 -22.54 -7.51 -12.31
N TRP A 401 -21.83 -6.98 -13.29
CA TRP A 401 -22.14 -7.17 -14.70
C TRP A 401 -22.14 -8.66 -15.06
N TRP A 402 -21.13 -9.42 -14.62
CA TRP A 402 -21.06 -10.86 -14.90
C TRP A 402 -22.18 -11.66 -14.23
N GLU A 403 -22.53 -11.30 -12.99
CA GLU A 403 -23.68 -11.87 -12.32
C GLU A 403 -24.98 -11.61 -13.09
N ALA A 404 -25.16 -10.40 -13.61
CA ALA A 404 -26.31 -10.08 -14.43
C ALA A 404 -26.32 -10.86 -15.76
N VAL A 405 -25.20 -10.92 -16.48
CA VAL A 405 -25.05 -11.68 -17.73
C VAL A 405 -25.43 -13.15 -17.51
N THR A 406 -24.87 -13.78 -16.48
CA THR A 406 -25.13 -15.21 -16.20
C THR A 406 -26.51 -15.50 -15.63
N THR A 407 -27.20 -14.49 -15.08
CA THR A 407 -28.55 -14.65 -14.52
C THR A 407 -29.65 -14.39 -15.56
N LYS A 408 -29.43 -13.40 -16.44
CA LYS A 408 -30.42 -12.92 -17.42
C LYS A 408 -30.26 -13.54 -18.80
N THR A 409 -29.09 -14.11 -19.10
CA THR A 409 -28.81 -14.71 -20.42
C THR A 409 -28.30 -16.15 -20.27
N GLN A 410 -28.17 -16.83 -21.41
CA GLN A 410 -27.54 -18.16 -21.47
C GLN A 410 -26.03 -18.10 -21.73
N ILE A 411 -25.42 -16.92 -21.65
CA ILE A 411 -24.00 -16.72 -21.95
C ILE A 411 -23.15 -17.28 -20.81
N ARG A 412 -22.16 -18.08 -21.20
CA ARG A 412 -21.19 -18.74 -20.33
C ARG A 412 -19.82 -18.08 -20.47
N LEU A 413 -18.98 -18.24 -19.45
CA LEU A 413 -17.63 -17.69 -19.43
C LEU A 413 -16.80 -18.14 -20.65
N GLN A 414 -17.04 -19.35 -21.14
CA GLN A 414 -16.39 -19.88 -22.35
C GLN A 414 -16.63 -19.00 -23.59
N GLN A 415 -17.83 -18.45 -23.75
CA GLN A 415 -18.16 -17.58 -24.89
C GLN A 415 -17.44 -16.23 -24.78
N LEU A 416 -17.40 -15.64 -23.59
CA LEU A 416 -16.64 -14.41 -23.33
C LEU A 416 -15.13 -14.63 -23.55
N ARG A 417 -14.59 -15.75 -23.05
CA ARG A 417 -13.21 -16.15 -23.29
C ARG A 417 -12.94 -16.34 -24.79
N GLN A 418 -13.83 -17.03 -25.50
CA GLN A 418 -13.69 -17.25 -26.94
C GLN A 418 -13.64 -15.91 -27.67
N TYR A 419 -14.59 -15.01 -27.41
CA TYR A 419 -14.62 -13.66 -27.96
C TYR A 419 -13.30 -12.91 -27.70
N ALA A 420 -12.80 -12.93 -26.46
CA ALA A 420 -11.52 -12.31 -26.10
C ALA A 420 -10.34 -12.88 -26.91
N THR A 421 -10.33 -14.18 -27.18
CA THR A 421 -9.23 -14.82 -27.94
C THR A 421 -9.35 -14.68 -29.45
N THR A 422 -10.56 -14.58 -29.99
CA THR A 422 -10.79 -14.57 -31.45
C THR A 422 -10.86 -13.15 -32.02
N CYS A 423 -11.46 -12.22 -31.27
CA CYS A 423 -11.79 -10.89 -31.77
C CYS A 423 -10.74 -9.83 -31.39
N TRP A 424 -9.86 -10.12 -30.43
CA TRP A 424 -8.88 -9.16 -29.94
C TRP A 424 -7.44 -9.58 -30.26
N LYS A 425 -6.69 -8.61 -30.81
CA LYS A 425 -5.24 -8.74 -30.99
C LYS A 425 -4.57 -8.08 -29.80
N TYR A 426 -3.88 -8.89 -29.00
CA TYR A 426 -3.10 -8.43 -27.88
C TYR A 426 -1.61 -8.53 -28.25
N ASP A 427 -0.84 -7.48 -27.99
CA ASP A 427 0.60 -7.44 -28.32
C ASP A 427 1.44 -8.34 -27.39
N GLY A 428 0.86 -8.84 -26.30
CA GLY A 428 1.46 -9.84 -25.41
C GLY A 428 1.06 -11.28 -25.73
N SER A 429 1.36 -12.22 -24.82
CA SER A 429 1.06 -13.63 -25.09
C SER A 429 -0.46 -13.91 -25.04
N PRO A 430 -1.04 -14.67 -25.99
CA PRO A 430 -2.46 -15.06 -25.92
C PRO A 430 -2.84 -15.78 -24.61
N SER A 431 -1.87 -16.41 -23.95
CA SER A 431 -2.02 -17.02 -22.64
C SER A 431 -2.37 -16.03 -21.52
N GLU A 432 -1.88 -14.79 -21.59
CA GLU A 432 -2.17 -13.76 -20.58
C GLU A 432 -3.65 -13.39 -20.58
N VAL A 433 -4.22 -13.12 -21.76
CA VAL A 433 -5.67 -12.83 -21.90
C VAL A 433 -6.49 -14.04 -21.44
N CYS A 434 -6.12 -15.26 -21.84
CA CYS A 434 -6.82 -16.47 -21.40
C CYS A 434 -6.79 -16.66 -19.87
N GLY A 435 -5.69 -16.28 -19.22
CA GLY A 435 -5.50 -16.35 -17.78
C GLY A 435 -6.48 -15.46 -17.00
N ALA A 436 -6.82 -14.29 -17.54
CA ALA A 436 -7.78 -13.37 -16.94
C ALA A 436 -9.23 -13.90 -16.96
N PHE A 437 -9.61 -14.69 -17.98
CA PHE A 437 -10.96 -15.26 -18.11
C PHE A 437 -11.09 -16.69 -17.54
N THR A 438 -10.83 -16.88 -16.24
CA THR A 438 -11.00 -18.19 -15.57
C THR A 438 -12.12 -18.17 -14.52
N ASP A 439 -12.69 -19.34 -14.20
CA ASP A 439 -13.69 -19.46 -13.14
C ASP A 439 -13.17 -19.02 -11.75
N LYS A 440 -11.85 -18.95 -11.57
CA LYS A 440 -11.24 -18.43 -10.34
C LYS A 440 -11.40 -16.92 -10.21
N HIS A 441 -11.43 -16.20 -11.33
CA HIS A 441 -11.58 -14.76 -11.36
C HIS A 441 -13.06 -14.33 -11.42
N TRP A 442 -13.88 -15.11 -12.13
CA TRP A 442 -15.29 -14.80 -12.40
C TRP A 442 -16.23 -15.63 -11.52
N ILE A 443 -16.31 -15.28 -10.24
CA ILE A 443 -17.17 -15.98 -9.28
C ILE A 443 -18.48 -15.20 -9.11
N ARG A 444 -19.62 -15.86 -9.34
CA ARG A 444 -20.95 -15.25 -9.14
C ARG A 444 -21.12 -14.70 -7.71
N GLY A 445 -21.74 -13.52 -7.60
CA GLY A 445 -21.95 -12.84 -6.31
C GLY A 445 -20.69 -12.26 -5.68
N LYS A 446 -19.59 -12.15 -6.44
CA LYS A 446 -18.31 -11.59 -5.96
C LYS A 446 -17.72 -10.64 -6.99
N ASP A 447 -16.91 -9.72 -6.51
CA ASP A 447 -16.07 -8.88 -7.35
C ASP A 447 -15.13 -9.74 -8.21
N TYR A 448 -14.79 -9.24 -9.39
CA TYR A 448 -13.77 -9.83 -10.25
C TYR A 448 -12.41 -9.88 -9.52
N ARG A 449 -11.78 -11.07 -9.47
CA ARG A 449 -10.58 -11.31 -8.63
C ARG A 449 -9.24 -11.19 -9.36
N GLY A 450 -9.21 -10.64 -10.57
CA GLY A 450 -7.94 -10.35 -11.23
C GLY A 450 -7.19 -9.21 -10.53
N ASP A 451 -5.88 -9.17 -10.74
CA ASP A 451 -5.06 -8.06 -10.26
C ASP A 451 -5.29 -6.77 -11.08
N ALA A 452 -4.51 -5.72 -10.82
CA ALA A 452 -4.67 -4.46 -11.51
C ALA A 452 -4.37 -4.56 -13.02
N GLY A 453 -3.38 -5.38 -13.40
CA GLY A 453 -3.02 -5.63 -14.80
C GLY A 453 -4.15 -6.38 -15.51
N ASP A 454 -4.62 -7.48 -14.91
CA ASP A 454 -5.75 -8.25 -15.42
C ASP A 454 -7.00 -7.36 -15.62
N THR A 455 -7.29 -6.50 -14.64
CA THR A 455 -8.47 -5.64 -14.66
C THR A 455 -8.42 -4.61 -15.81
N LEU A 456 -7.24 -4.05 -16.08
CA LEU A 456 -7.04 -3.13 -17.21
C LEU A 456 -7.15 -3.82 -18.57
N VAL A 457 -6.81 -5.11 -18.65
CA VAL A 457 -6.98 -5.92 -19.87
C VAL A 457 -8.44 -6.32 -20.07
N VAL A 458 -9.12 -6.74 -19.01
CA VAL A 458 -10.47 -7.32 -19.09
C VAL A 458 -11.56 -6.28 -19.34
N LEU A 459 -11.48 -5.10 -18.72
CA LEU A 459 -12.51 -4.07 -18.85
C LEU A 459 -12.81 -3.68 -20.30
N PRO A 460 -11.83 -3.32 -21.17
CA PRO A 460 -12.12 -2.95 -22.56
C PRO A 460 -12.71 -4.11 -23.37
N ILE A 461 -12.29 -5.35 -23.11
CA ILE A 461 -12.84 -6.54 -23.76
C ILE A 461 -14.31 -6.72 -23.38
N CYS A 462 -14.65 -6.59 -22.10
CA CYS A 462 -16.03 -6.70 -21.63
C CYS A 462 -16.90 -5.55 -22.17
N ALA A 463 -16.35 -4.33 -22.23
CA ALA A 463 -17.03 -3.17 -22.81
C ALA A 463 -17.35 -3.38 -24.31
N ALA A 464 -16.43 -3.96 -25.09
CA ALA A 464 -16.70 -4.30 -26.47
C ALA A 464 -17.67 -5.47 -26.61
N PHE A 465 -17.56 -6.50 -25.76
CA PHE A 465 -18.54 -7.58 -25.71
C PHE A 465 -19.95 -7.06 -25.45
N CYS A 466 -20.10 -6.04 -24.57
CA CYS A 466 -21.37 -5.35 -24.37
C CYS A 466 -21.89 -4.72 -25.67
N SER A 467 -21.03 -3.99 -26.37
CA SER A 467 -21.41 -3.25 -27.58
C SER A 467 -21.64 -4.13 -28.81
N GLU A 468 -20.94 -5.27 -28.91
CA GLU A 468 -20.92 -6.09 -30.12
C GLU A 468 -21.77 -7.36 -30.01
N VAL A 469 -21.91 -7.91 -28.80
CA VAL A 469 -22.58 -9.20 -28.58
C VAL A 469 -23.84 -9.04 -27.74
N LEU A 470 -23.83 -8.16 -26.73
CA LEU A 470 -24.96 -7.98 -25.81
C LEU A 470 -25.86 -6.78 -26.14
N GLN A 471 -25.63 -6.09 -27.26
CA GLN A 471 -26.35 -4.84 -27.56
C GLN A 471 -27.87 -5.04 -27.71
N ASP A 472 -28.29 -6.22 -28.19
CA ASP A 472 -29.70 -6.56 -28.44
C ASP A 472 -30.38 -7.16 -27.19
N GLU A 473 -29.64 -7.40 -26.12
CA GLU A 473 -30.16 -7.95 -24.86
C GLU A 473 -30.74 -6.82 -23.99
N GLU A 474 -32.01 -6.47 -24.23
CA GLU A 474 -32.68 -5.35 -23.53
C GLU A 474 -32.63 -5.48 -21.99
N GLU A 475 -32.65 -6.71 -21.47
CA GLU A 475 -32.59 -6.98 -20.03
C GLU A 475 -31.25 -6.58 -19.37
N LEU A 476 -30.18 -6.46 -20.16
CA LEU A 476 -28.83 -6.07 -19.72
C LEU A 476 -28.49 -4.61 -20.01
N LYS A 477 -29.44 -3.84 -20.58
CA LYS A 477 -29.17 -2.47 -21.04
C LYS A 477 -28.58 -1.58 -19.95
N LYS A 478 -29.10 -1.66 -18.72
CA LYS A 478 -28.63 -0.83 -17.59
C LYS A 478 -27.21 -1.19 -17.16
N GLU A 479 -26.91 -2.49 -17.06
CA GLU A 479 -25.59 -3.00 -16.70
C GLU A 479 -24.56 -2.64 -17.77
N ASN A 480 -24.92 -2.82 -19.05
CA ASN A 480 -24.07 -2.47 -20.20
C ASN A 480 -23.80 -0.95 -20.23
N ASP A 481 -24.83 -0.10 -20.07
CA ASP A 481 -24.69 1.35 -20.02
C ASP A 481 -23.76 1.82 -18.90
N SER A 482 -23.86 1.19 -17.72
CA SER A 482 -23.01 1.49 -16.57
C SER A 482 -21.56 1.08 -16.82
N LEU A 483 -21.32 -0.15 -17.30
CA LEU A 483 -19.97 -0.66 -17.58
C LEU A 483 -19.28 0.13 -18.70
N LEU A 484 -20.03 0.51 -19.75
CA LEU A 484 -19.53 1.36 -20.84
C LEU A 484 -19.17 2.77 -20.34
N ALA A 485 -19.97 3.33 -19.43
CA ALA A 485 -19.65 4.61 -18.81
C ALA A 485 -18.38 4.52 -17.94
N LEU A 486 -18.19 3.42 -17.18
CA LEU A 486 -16.96 3.17 -16.44
C LEU A 486 -15.75 3.05 -17.38
N HIS A 487 -15.89 2.28 -18.46
CA HIS A 487 -14.84 2.13 -19.46
C HIS A 487 -14.41 3.48 -20.06
N ALA A 488 -15.37 4.38 -20.34
CA ALA A 488 -15.07 5.73 -20.83
C ALA A 488 -14.22 6.56 -19.84
N VAL A 489 -14.48 6.42 -18.53
CA VAL A 489 -13.66 7.06 -17.48
C VAL A 489 -12.22 6.53 -17.51
N ILE A 490 -12.06 5.20 -17.60
CA ILE A 490 -10.73 4.57 -17.65
C ILE A 490 -9.97 4.97 -18.91
N CYS A 491 -10.63 5.02 -20.08
CA CYS A 491 -10.00 5.50 -21.31
C CYS A 491 -9.47 6.94 -21.16
N SER A 492 -10.27 7.85 -20.60
CA SER A 492 -9.85 9.24 -20.43
C SER A 492 -8.72 9.39 -19.40
N TRP A 493 -8.73 8.60 -18.33
CA TRP A 493 -7.62 8.54 -17.38
C TRP A 493 -6.33 7.97 -18.02
N LEU A 494 -6.41 6.87 -18.76
CA LEU A 494 -5.24 6.30 -19.44
C LEU A 494 -4.70 7.23 -20.55
N GLN A 495 -5.59 7.95 -21.24
CA GLN A 495 -5.19 8.94 -22.24
C GLN A 495 -4.36 10.06 -21.62
N SER A 496 -4.70 10.50 -20.40
CA SER A 496 -3.88 11.50 -19.69
C SER A 496 -2.49 11.03 -19.33
N LYS A 497 -2.31 9.71 -19.09
CA LYS A 497 -0.98 9.16 -18.79
C LYS A 497 -0.06 9.18 -20.01
N ARG A 498 -0.61 9.07 -21.22
CA ARG A 498 0.16 9.00 -22.48
C ARG A 498 0.55 10.39 -23.03
N GLY A 499 0.63 11.40 -22.17
CA GLY A 499 1.01 12.77 -22.55
C GLY A 499 -0.09 13.58 -23.25
N GLY A 500 -1.33 13.09 -23.30
CA GLY A 500 -2.47 13.89 -23.75
C GLY A 500 -2.83 14.95 -22.70
N LEU A 501 -3.12 16.18 -23.13
CA LEU A 501 -3.77 17.16 -22.25
C LEU A 501 -5.08 16.56 -21.75
N LEU A 502 -5.15 16.27 -20.45
CA LEU A 502 -6.36 15.74 -19.85
C LEU A 502 -7.42 16.84 -19.83
N ASP A 503 -8.51 16.59 -20.56
CA ASP A 503 -9.72 17.39 -20.44
C ASP A 503 -10.41 17.03 -19.11
N ILE A 504 -10.12 17.84 -18.08
CA ILE A 504 -10.66 17.66 -16.72
C ILE A 504 -12.18 17.70 -16.75
N ALA A 505 -12.77 18.61 -17.52
CA ALA A 505 -14.21 18.76 -17.61
C ALA A 505 -14.84 17.51 -18.23
N ARG A 506 -14.22 16.94 -19.25
CA ARG A 506 -14.63 15.66 -19.83
C ARG A 506 -14.51 14.50 -18.84
N LEU A 507 -13.39 14.38 -18.12
CA LEU A 507 -13.21 13.32 -17.12
C LEU A 507 -14.27 13.42 -16.01
N GLN A 508 -14.51 14.63 -15.48
CA GLN A 508 -15.55 14.88 -14.48
C GLN A 508 -16.94 14.54 -15.00
N SER A 509 -17.25 14.94 -16.24
CA SER A 509 -18.52 14.62 -16.89
C SER A 509 -18.71 13.10 -17.05
N GLN A 510 -17.68 12.38 -17.48
CA GLN A 510 -17.72 10.92 -17.59
C GLN A 510 -17.84 10.23 -16.22
N GLN A 511 -17.16 10.73 -15.21
CA GLN A 511 -17.24 10.24 -13.83
C GLN A 511 -18.66 10.41 -13.25
N THR A 512 -19.26 11.58 -13.46
CA THR A 512 -20.65 11.84 -13.06
C THR A 512 -21.61 10.94 -13.84
N ARG A 513 -21.44 10.82 -15.17
CA ARG A 513 -22.24 9.92 -16.01
C ARG A 513 -22.15 8.48 -15.52
N HIS A 514 -20.95 7.98 -15.23
CA HIS A 514 -20.75 6.65 -14.68
C HIS A 514 -21.47 6.48 -13.34
N ALA A 515 -21.27 7.38 -12.39
CA ALA A 515 -21.95 7.31 -11.10
C ALA A 515 -23.48 7.32 -11.24
N THR A 516 -24.04 8.16 -12.11
CA THR A 516 -25.48 8.16 -12.38
C THR A 516 -25.95 6.81 -12.94
N LYS A 517 -25.23 6.25 -13.94
CA LYS A 517 -25.58 4.95 -14.53
C LYS A 517 -25.44 3.79 -13.55
N PHE A 518 -24.40 3.81 -12.71
CA PHE A 518 -24.22 2.84 -11.64
C PHE A 518 -25.40 2.87 -10.68
N MET A 519 -25.85 4.07 -10.30
CA MET A 519 -26.97 4.26 -9.39
C MET A 519 -28.32 3.86 -9.99
N GLU A 520 -28.55 4.13 -11.27
CA GLU A 520 -29.74 3.71 -12.03
C GLU A 520 -29.82 2.18 -12.19
N CYS A 521 -28.66 1.52 -12.29
CA CYS A 521 -28.54 0.10 -12.54
C CYS A 521 -28.61 -0.73 -11.24
N TYR A 522 -27.69 -0.46 -10.31
CA TYR A 522 -27.49 -1.30 -9.13
C TYR A 522 -28.20 -0.76 -7.89
N GLY A 523 -28.34 0.56 -7.77
CA GLY A 523 -28.91 1.20 -6.57
C GLY A 523 -27.86 1.60 -5.53
N ARG A 524 -28.34 2.30 -4.50
CA ARG A 524 -27.49 2.99 -3.51
C ARG A 524 -26.81 2.06 -2.53
N GLU A 525 -27.41 0.93 -2.26
CA GLU A 525 -26.96 -0.11 -1.33
C GLU A 525 -25.71 -0.83 -1.83
N TRP A 526 -25.45 -0.76 -3.13
CA TRP A 526 -24.25 -1.31 -3.76
C TRP A 526 -23.13 -0.28 -3.93
N ALA A 527 -23.41 1.00 -3.68
CA ALA A 527 -22.41 2.06 -3.77
C ALA A 527 -21.39 1.96 -2.62
N ARG A 528 -20.15 1.64 -2.96
CA ARG A 528 -19.02 1.61 -2.02
C ARG A 528 -18.34 2.98 -1.96
N PRO A 529 -17.60 3.30 -0.89
CA PRO A 529 -16.91 4.59 -0.77
C PRO A 529 -15.99 4.93 -1.94
N LYS A 530 -15.40 3.92 -2.60
CA LYS A 530 -14.56 4.12 -3.81
C LYS A 530 -15.31 4.80 -4.96
N LEU A 531 -16.62 4.64 -5.09
CA LEU A 531 -17.46 5.34 -6.09
C LEU A 531 -17.46 6.85 -5.85
N HIS A 532 -17.33 7.25 -4.60
CA HIS A 532 -17.23 8.65 -4.21
C HIS A 532 -15.80 9.16 -4.31
N PHE A 533 -14.83 8.40 -3.81
CA PHE A 533 -13.42 8.78 -3.81
C PHE A 533 -12.88 9.01 -5.22
N SER A 534 -13.30 8.17 -6.18
CA SER A 534 -12.90 8.27 -7.58
C SER A 534 -13.32 9.58 -8.26
N ARG A 535 -14.33 10.26 -7.72
CA ARG A 535 -14.88 11.54 -8.23
C ARG A 535 -14.29 12.76 -7.51
N ARG A 536 -13.49 12.55 -6.47
CA ARG A 536 -12.77 13.65 -5.82
C ARG A 536 -11.58 14.05 -6.66
N LYS A 537 -11.40 15.37 -6.77
CA LYS A 537 -10.45 16.08 -7.64
C LYS A 537 -9.26 15.20 -8.04
N VAL A 538 -9.28 14.71 -9.29
CA VAL A 538 -8.10 14.14 -9.97
C VAL A 538 -7.17 15.27 -10.49
N HIS A 539 -7.36 16.49 -9.95
CA HIS A 539 -7.01 17.77 -10.55
C HIS A 539 -5.53 17.92 -10.95
N PRO A 540 -4.54 17.47 -10.17
CA PRO A 540 -3.18 17.79 -10.55
C PRO A 540 -2.59 16.85 -11.59
N ILE A 541 -3.23 15.74 -12.01
CA ILE A 541 -2.69 14.91 -13.12
C ILE A 541 -2.40 15.76 -14.38
N VAL A 542 -3.08 16.89 -14.53
CA VAL A 542 -2.94 17.81 -15.68
C VAL A 542 -1.78 18.80 -15.52
N GLU A 543 -1.38 19.12 -14.28
CA GLU A 543 -0.22 19.99 -14.01
C GLU A 543 1.11 19.25 -14.25
N TRP A 544 1.10 17.92 -14.41
CA TRP A 544 2.30 17.07 -14.54
C TRP A 544 3.17 17.35 -15.77
N ASN A 545 2.68 18.15 -16.73
CA ASN A 545 3.48 18.57 -17.88
C ASN A 545 4.65 19.50 -17.48
N VAL A 546 4.63 20.10 -16.28
CA VAL A 546 5.70 20.95 -15.72
C VAL A 546 6.21 20.44 -14.36
N THR A 547 5.93 19.18 -14.00
CA THR A 547 6.20 18.66 -12.65
C THR A 547 7.10 17.43 -12.73
N VAL A 548 8.13 17.38 -11.87
CA VAL A 548 9.00 16.19 -11.75
C VAL A 548 8.41 15.29 -10.65
N PRO A 549 7.90 14.10 -10.98
CA PRO A 549 7.38 13.19 -9.96
C PRO A 549 8.53 12.59 -9.13
N LEU A 550 8.54 12.82 -7.82
CA LEU A 550 9.36 12.08 -6.88
C LEU A 550 8.65 10.76 -6.54
N LYS A 551 9.08 9.67 -7.18
CA LYS A 551 8.57 8.32 -6.89
C LYS A 551 9.29 7.75 -5.66
N MET A 552 8.71 7.93 -4.48
CA MET A 552 9.03 7.10 -3.30
C MET A 552 8.18 5.83 -3.40
N SER A 553 8.81 4.66 -3.42
CA SER A 553 8.31 3.45 -4.11
C SER A 553 7.08 2.75 -3.52
N GLY A 554 6.36 1.99 -4.38
CA GLY A 554 5.53 0.83 -4.01
C GLY A 554 4.20 0.71 -4.76
N CYS A 555 4.20 0.33 -6.06
CA CYS A 555 3.08 -0.35 -6.80
C CYS A 555 3.23 -0.32 -8.34
N PHE A 556 4.12 0.49 -8.90
CA PHE A 556 4.36 0.51 -10.36
C PHE A 556 5.66 -0.23 -10.69
N SER A 557 5.58 -1.55 -10.82
CA SER A 557 6.59 -2.36 -11.50
C SER A 557 6.28 -2.39 -13.00
N ASP A 558 7.31 -2.11 -13.80
CA ASP A 558 7.38 -2.21 -15.26
C ASP A 558 6.73 -1.11 -16.09
N GLU A 559 7.42 0.03 -16.21
CA GLU A 559 7.27 0.91 -17.38
C GLU A 559 8.61 1.60 -17.72
N LYS A 560 9.11 1.32 -18.92
CA LYS A 560 10.21 2.04 -19.57
C LYS A 560 9.59 3.24 -20.30
N GLU A 561 9.68 4.42 -19.71
CA GLU A 561 9.38 5.66 -20.42
C GLU A 561 10.51 6.66 -20.24
N ALA A 562 10.84 7.33 -21.34
CA ALA A 562 12.07 8.07 -21.56
C ALA A 562 11.96 9.56 -21.16
N ASP A 563 13.11 10.08 -20.74
CA ASP A 563 13.58 11.47 -20.92
C ASP A 563 13.17 12.60 -19.96
N ARG A 564 12.52 12.35 -18.81
CA ARG A 564 12.33 13.38 -17.75
C ARG A 564 12.33 12.86 -16.30
N ARG A 565 13.34 12.09 -15.89
CA ARG A 565 13.52 11.69 -14.48
C ARG A 565 14.63 12.49 -13.83
N VAL A 566 14.33 13.23 -12.75
CA VAL A 566 15.35 13.58 -11.74
C VAL A 566 15.38 12.41 -10.76
N VAL A 567 16.47 11.66 -10.76
CA VAL A 567 16.71 10.59 -9.79
C VAL A 567 17.58 11.18 -8.68
N PHE A 568 17.04 11.30 -7.47
CA PHE A 568 17.84 11.64 -6.30
C PHE A 568 18.58 10.38 -5.84
N GLU A 569 19.80 10.17 -6.34
CA GLU A 569 20.70 9.14 -5.83
C GLU A 569 21.27 9.59 -4.49
N GLY A 570 20.94 8.87 -3.40
CA GLY A 570 21.49 9.12 -2.07
C GLY A 570 20.51 8.89 -0.91
N TRP A 571 19.20 8.83 -1.19
CA TRP A 571 18.17 8.74 -0.16
C TRP A 571 17.47 7.37 -0.20
N ASN A 572 17.67 6.56 0.84
CA ASN A 572 17.20 5.17 0.89
C ASN A 572 15.74 5.09 1.41
N PHE A 573 14.76 5.47 0.57
CA PHE A 573 13.33 5.55 0.93
C PHE A 573 12.47 4.40 0.36
N GLN A 574 12.73 3.16 0.75
CA GLN A 574 12.10 1.99 0.12
C GLN A 574 10.68 1.59 0.59
N GLN A 575 10.02 2.25 1.55
CA GLN A 575 8.80 1.66 2.17
C GLN A 575 7.61 2.59 2.48
N LEU A 576 7.60 3.84 2.05
CA LEU A 576 6.45 4.73 2.26
C LEU A 576 5.65 4.82 0.96
N ASN A 577 4.45 4.24 0.91
CA ASN A 577 3.46 4.43 -0.17
C ASN A 577 3.00 5.89 -0.24
N LEU A 578 3.90 6.79 -0.61
CA LEU A 578 3.75 8.23 -0.64
C LEU A 578 4.39 8.72 -1.94
N VAL A 579 3.57 9.21 -2.87
CA VAL A 579 4.12 9.93 -4.03
C VAL A 579 4.00 11.41 -3.73
N VAL A 580 5.14 12.09 -3.67
CA VAL A 580 5.24 13.54 -3.54
C VAL A 580 5.45 14.11 -4.93
N VAL A 581 4.59 15.05 -5.31
CA VAL A 581 4.71 15.77 -6.58
C VAL A 581 4.96 17.23 -6.25
N MET A 582 6.08 17.76 -6.77
CA MET A 582 6.57 19.10 -6.43
C MET A 582 6.40 20.04 -7.62
N GLU A 583 5.58 21.08 -7.47
CA GLU A 583 5.55 22.19 -8.42
C GLU A 583 6.73 23.11 -8.20
N TYR A 584 7.29 23.66 -9.28
CA TYR A 584 8.41 24.59 -9.20
C TYR A 584 8.27 25.84 -10.03
N GLU A 585 8.97 26.88 -9.60
CA GLU A 585 9.16 28.13 -10.31
C GLU A 585 10.64 28.24 -10.74
N VAL A 586 10.88 28.73 -11.96
CA VAL A 586 12.21 28.94 -12.53
C VAL A 586 12.45 30.43 -12.64
N GLU A 587 13.37 30.97 -11.85
CA GLU A 587 13.85 32.34 -12.05
C GLU A 587 14.85 32.37 -13.22
N MET A 588 14.42 32.89 -14.36
CA MET A 588 15.32 33.21 -15.47
C MET A 588 16.02 34.55 -15.20
N TRP A 589 17.31 34.52 -14.92
CA TRP A 589 18.15 35.71 -14.99
C TRP A 589 18.38 36.07 -16.46
N CYS A 590 17.86 37.24 -16.89
CA CYS A 590 17.94 37.74 -18.26
C CYS A 590 19.38 37.82 -18.78
N LEU A 591 19.62 37.20 -19.94
CA LEU A 591 20.68 37.57 -20.88
C LEU A 591 20.05 37.72 -22.27
N ASP A 592 20.22 38.91 -22.84
CA ASP A 592 19.55 39.42 -24.04
C ASP A 592 19.87 38.68 -25.36
N GLN A 593 18.84 38.65 -26.21
CA GLN A 593 18.78 38.55 -27.68
C GLN A 593 19.93 37.86 -28.45
N TRP A 594 19.73 36.61 -28.89
CA TRP A 594 20.40 36.06 -30.08
C TRP A 594 19.38 35.44 -31.08
N ASP A 595 19.53 35.87 -32.34
CA ASP A 595 18.64 35.68 -33.48
C ASP A 595 18.43 34.19 -33.88
N CYS A 596 17.29 33.62 -33.48
CA CYS A 596 16.93 32.21 -33.67
C CYS A 596 16.66 31.81 -35.13
N HIS A 597 16.51 32.76 -36.06
CA HIS A 597 16.11 32.45 -37.44
C HIS A 597 17.27 31.95 -38.33
N ARG A 598 18.54 32.27 -37.97
CA ARG A 598 19.73 31.79 -38.70
C ARG A 598 20.17 30.38 -38.30
N LEU A 599 19.99 29.99 -37.03
CA LEU A 599 20.36 28.65 -36.55
C LEU A 599 19.42 27.56 -37.09
N TRP A 600 18.12 27.87 -37.21
CA TRP A 600 17.11 26.92 -37.69
C TRP A 600 17.36 26.47 -39.15
N ASN A 601 17.79 27.40 -40.01
CA ASN A 601 18.08 27.11 -41.43
C ASN A 601 19.39 26.33 -41.66
N LEU A 602 20.33 26.39 -40.71
CA LEU A 602 21.61 25.67 -40.79
C LEU A 602 21.47 24.21 -40.32
N VAL A 603 20.57 23.95 -39.36
CA VAL A 603 20.29 22.61 -38.83
C VAL A 603 19.43 21.80 -39.79
N LEU A 604 18.39 22.39 -40.39
CA LEU A 604 17.51 21.69 -41.33
C LEU A 604 18.23 21.25 -42.62
N ASN A 605 19.14 22.08 -43.14
CA ASN A 605 19.92 21.72 -44.34
C ASN A 605 20.94 20.60 -44.09
N ARG A 606 21.49 20.47 -42.88
CA ARG A 606 22.39 19.34 -42.53
C ARG A 606 21.62 18.06 -42.19
N TRP A 607 20.43 18.17 -41.62
CA TRP A 607 19.60 17.01 -41.26
C TRP A 607 18.94 16.34 -42.47
N TRP A 608 18.56 17.12 -43.49
CA TRP A 608 18.03 16.59 -44.75
C TRP A 608 19.07 15.78 -45.53
N VAL A 609 20.35 16.19 -45.49
CA VAL A 609 21.46 15.46 -46.14
C VAL A 609 21.84 14.18 -45.36
N LEU A 610 21.68 14.16 -44.03
CA LEU A 610 21.93 12.97 -43.21
C LEU A 610 20.81 11.92 -43.31
N SER A 611 19.53 12.34 -43.35
CA SER A 611 18.41 11.38 -43.41
C SER A 611 18.39 10.58 -44.71
N LYS A 612 18.69 11.21 -45.86
CA LYS A 612 18.81 10.51 -47.15
C LYS A 612 19.96 9.50 -47.22
N ARG A 613 21.00 9.63 -46.39
CA ARG A 613 22.11 8.65 -46.31
C ARG A 613 21.79 7.47 -45.38
N LEU A 614 20.94 7.68 -44.38
CA LEU A 614 20.54 6.65 -43.42
C LEU A 614 19.44 5.72 -43.96
N ASP A 615 18.49 6.24 -44.76
CA ASP A 615 17.47 5.40 -45.41
C ASP A 615 18.07 4.41 -46.42
N LEU A 616 19.14 4.79 -47.13
CA LEU A 616 19.86 3.86 -48.00
C LEU A 616 20.57 2.74 -47.23
N CYS A 617 21.03 3.01 -45.99
CA CYS A 617 21.73 2.02 -45.18
C CYS A 617 20.78 0.99 -44.55
N GLN A 618 19.56 1.39 -44.17
CA GLN A 618 18.60 0.47 -43.56
C GLN A 618 18.05 -0.57 -44.54
N VAL A 619 17.84 -0.20 -45.81
CA VAL A 619 17.40 -1.13 -46.86
C VAL A 619 18.48 -2.17 -47.14
N VAL A 620 19.74 -1.76 -47.27
CA VAL A 620 20.86 -2.67 -47.57
C VAL A 620 21.15 -3.65 -46.42
N VAL A 621 21.07 -3.20 -45.16
CA VAL A 621 21.32 -4.08 -44.00
C VAL A 621 20.20 -5.11 -43.82
N LYS A 622 18.95 -4.72 -44.08
CA LYS A 622 17.80 -5.63 -43.97
C LYS A 622 17.82 -6.69 -45.07
N ASP A 623 18.18 -6.31 -46.31
CA ASP A 623 18.26 -7.24 -47.43
C ASP A 623 19.46 -8.21 -47.31
N VAL A 624 20.60 -7.75 -46.79
CA VAL A 624 21.78 -8.61 -46.55
C VAL A 624 21.52 -9.62 -45.43
N LEU A 625 20.82 -9.23 -44.36
CA LEU A 625 20.45 -10.16 -43.27
C LEU A 625 19.38 -11.16 -43.71
N HIS A 626 18.43 -10.75 -44.56
CA HIS A 626 17.40 -11.63 -45.11
C HIS A 626 17.99 -12.64 -46.11
N LEU A 627 18.98 -12.22 -46.91
CA LEU A 627 19.74 -13.10 -47.82
C LEU A 627 20.66 -14.06 -47.06
N TRP A 628 21.25 -13.64 -45.95
CA TRP A 628 22.08 -14.51 -45.11
C TRP A 628 21.27 -15.58 -44.38
N TRP A 629 20.03 -15.25 -43.97
CA TRP A 629 19.08 -16.18 -43.38
C TRP A 629 18.51 -17.19 -44.40
N LEU A 630 18.26 -16.74 -45.65
CA LEU A 630 17.89 -17.64 -46.75
C LEU A 630 19.04 -18.57 -47.16
N ALA A 631 20.29 -18.08 -47.11
CA ALA A 631 21.49 -18.86 -47.43
C ALA A 631 21.87 -19.90 -46.37
N SER A 632 21.44 -19.73 -45.11
CA SER A 632 21.64 -20.76 -44.07
C SER A 632 20.66 -21.94 -44.18
N SER A 633 19.60 -21.78 -44.98
CA SER A 633 18.50 -22.74 -45.12
C SER A 633 18.56 -23.61 -46.39
N TYR A 634 19.46 -23.30 -47.35
CA TYR A 634 19.66 -24.08 -48.59
C TYR A 634 21.15 -24.33 -48.85
N GLY A 635 21.51 -25.58 -49.18
CA GLY A 635 22.89 -26.10 -49.21
C GLY A 635 23.89 -25.45 -50.19
N GLU A 636 25.11 -26.02 -50.18
CA GLU A 636 26.42 -25.53 -50.69
C GLU A 636 26.49 -24.77 -52.04
N LEU A 637 25.48 -24.82 -52.90
CA LEU A 637 25.45 -24.09 -54.17
C LEU A 637 25.18 -22.58 -54.02
N LEU A 638 24.51 -22.12 -52.95
CA LEU A 638 24.26 -20.69 -52.72
C LEU A 638 25.48 -19.95 -52.14
N LYS A 639 26.34 -20.68 -51.40
CA LYS A 639 27.57 -20.13 -50.79
C LYS A 639 28.60 -19.68 -51.83
N ALA A 640 28.71 -20.40 -52.95
CA ALA A 640 29.59 -20.01 -54.07
C ALA A 640 29.13 -18.72 -54.77
N TRP A 641 27.82 -18.42 -54.75
CA TRP A 641 27.25 -17.22 -55.35
C TRP A 641 27.43 -15.98 -54.46
N VAL A 642 27.26 -16.14 -53.14
CA VAL A 642 27.49 -15.07 -52.15
C VAL A 642 28.98 -14.67 -52.07
N VAL A 643 29.91 -15.63 -52.19
CA VAL A 643 31.36 -15.34 -52.23
C VAL A 643 31.77 -14.60 -53.50
N ARG A 644 31.11 -14.85 -54.64
CA ARG A 644 31.33 -14.06 -55.88
C ARG A 644 30.80 -12.64 -55.77
N LEU A 645 29.65 -12.42 -55.11
CA LEU A 645 29.10 -11.09 -54.88
C LEU A 645 29.95 -10.25 -53.91
N ALA A 646 30.50 -10.89 -52.87
CA ALA A 646 31.37 -10.25 -51.87
C ALA A 646 32.73 -9.79 -52.44
N LEU A 647 33.25 -10.46 -53.48
CA LEU A 647 34.51 -10.09 -54.13
C LEU A 647 34.37 -8.89 -55.09
N SER A 648 33.15 -8.49 -55.45
CA SER A 648 32.87 -7.38 -56.37
C SER A 648 32.74 -6.01 -55.70
N CYS A 649 32.62 -5.94 -54.36
CA CYS A 649 32.36 -4.69 -53.63
C CYS A 649 33.58 -4.18 -52.81
N ARG A 650 34.78 -4.25 -53.40
CA ARG A 650 36.05 -3.99 -52.71
C ARG A 650 36.34 -2.56 -52.19
N PRO A 651 35.69 -1.44 -52.59
CA PRO A 651 36.08 -0.13 -52.02
C PRO A 651 35.43 0.23 -50.67
N TRP A 652 34.30 -0.38 -50.28
CA TRP A 652 33.47 0.14 -49.17
C TRP A 652 33.71 -0.53 -47.81
N VAL A 653 34.19 -1.78 -47.79
CA VAL A 653 34.36 -2.56 -46.54
C VAL A 653 35.60 -2.15 -45.75
N MET A 654 36.66 -1.66 -46.41
CA MET A 654 37.88 -1.19 -45.75
C MET A 654 37.67 0.10 -44.94
N HIS A 655 36.84 1.02 -45.43
CA HIS A 655 36.57 2.29 -44.75
C HIS A 655 35.75 2.08 -43.45
N PHE A 656 34.82 1.12 -43.48
CA PHE A 656 33.97 0.79 -42.34
C PHE A 656 34.74 0.11 -41.18
N VAL A 657 35.72 -0.74 -41.50
CA VAL A 657 36.56 -1.42 -40.49
C VAL A 657 37.54 -0.47 -39.81
N LEU A 658 37.98 0.59 -40.51
CA LEU A 658 38.84 1.63 -39.95
C LEU A 658 38.08 2.54 -38.97
N GLU A 659 36.84 2.92 -39.28
CA GLU A 659 36.03 3.75 -38.38
C GLU A 659 35.59 2.99 -37.11
N LEU A 660 35.28 1.69 -37.21
CA LEU A 660 34.95 0.87 -36.05
C LEU A 660 36.13 0.71 -35.08
N LYS A 661 37.36 0.64 -35.59
CA LYS A 661 38.57 0.59 -34.74
C LYS A 661 38.81 1.90 -34.01
N VAL A 662 38.54 3.05 -34.63
CA VAL A 662 38.67 4.38 -34.00
C VAL A 662 37.63 4.55 -32.90
N ILE A 663 36.39 4.13 -33.12
CA ILE A 663 35.32 4.18 -32.11
C ILE A 663 35.65 3.29 -30.91
N LEU A 664 36.16 2.07 -31.13
CA LEU A 664 36.57 1.15 -30.06
C LEU A 664 37.74 1.67 -29.22
N VAL A 665 38.70 2.38 -29.82
CA VAL A 665 39.79 3.03 -29.09
C VAL A 665 39.26 4.20 -28.25
N TYR A 666 38.32 4.97 -28.79
CA TYR A 666 37.71 6.10 -28.07
C TYR A 666 36.87 5.64 -26.86
N VAL A 667 36.08 4.57 -27.03
CA VAL A 667 35.28 3.99 -25.94
C VAL A 667 36.18 3.42 -24.83
N LYS A 668 37.30 2.78 -25.19
CA LYS A 668 38.27 2.29 -24.19
C LYS A 668 38.94 3.43 -23.42
N ALA A 669 39.27 4.54 -24.08
CA ALA A 669 39.85 5.71 -23.42
C ALA A 669 38.88 6.36 -22.44
N VAL A 670 37.61 6.51 -22.82
CA VAL A 670 36.55 7.08 -21.96
C VAL A 670 36.29 6.20 -20.73
N LEU A 671 36.24 4.87 -20.92
CA LEU A 671 36.05 3.93 -19.81
C LEU A 671 37.26 3.92 -18.86
N LEU A 672 38.48 4.10 -19.37
CA LEU A 672 39.69 4.18 -18.55
C LEU A 672 39.71 5.47 -17.71
N VAL A 673 39.34 6.61 -18.29
CA VAL A 673 39.22 7.90 -17.57
C VAL A 673 38.15 7.82 -16.49
N TYR A 674 36.99 7.22 -16.81
CA TYR A 674 35.92 7.01 -15.83
C TYR A 674 36.35 6.11 -14.66
N PHE A 675 37.11 5.04 -14.95
CA PHE A 675 37.61 4.14 -13.93
C PHE A 675 38.66 4.81 -13.03
N LEU A 676 39.58 5.59 -13.61
CA LEU A 676 40.59 6.35 -12.86
C LEU A 676 39.95 7.44 -11.99
N TYR A 677 38.91 8.12 -12.49
CA TYR A 677 38.16 9.13 -11.73
C TYR A 677 37.44 8.51 -10.51
N LYS A 678 36.88 7.31 -10.67
CA LYS A 678 36.17 6.60 -9.60
C LYS A 678 37.11 6.09 -8.51
N VAL A 679 38.31 5.63 -8.88
CA VAL A 679 39.35 5.21 -7.92
C VAL A 679 39.89 6.43 -7.15
N PHE A 680 40.13 7.55 -7.84
CA PHE A 680 40.61 8.78 -7.21
C PHE A 680 39.59 9.37 -6.23
N LEU A 681 38.29 9.35 -6.55
CA LEU A 681 37.24 9.82 -5.62
C LEU A 681 37.13 8.96 -4.36
N LEU A 682 37.32 7.64 -4.48
CA LEU A 682 37.22 6.71 -3.36
C LEU A 682 38.40 6.80 -2.39
N ASP A 683 39.57 7.23 -2.85
CA ASP A 683 40.75 7.45 -2.01
C ASP A 683 40.72 8.84 -1.35
N VAL A 684 40.20 9.87 -2.02
CA VAL A 684 40.04 11.23 -1.44
C VAL A 684 38.99 11.24 -0.32
N LEU A 685 37.92 10.46 -0.43
CA LEU A 685 36.86 10.39 0.59
C LEU A 685 37.27 9.62 1.86
N LYS A 686 38.41 8.92 1.86
CA LYS A 686 38.92 8.20 3.04
C LYS A 686 39.96 8.98 3.85
N ALA A 687 40.44 10.13 3.36
CA ALA A 687 41.62 10.81 3.90
C ALA A 687 41.36 12.19 4.53
N VAL A 688 40.12 12.54 4.87
CA VAL A 688 39.80 13.86 5.47
C VAL A 688 39.51 13.71 6.96
N GLU A 689 40.53 13.94 7.80
CA GLU A 689 40.38 14.31 9.21
C GLU A 689 39.90 15.78 9.33
N PRO A 690 39.21 16.18 10.41
CA PRO A 690 38.69 17.54 10.55
C PRO A 690 39.80 18.52 10.97
N LEU A 691 39.97 19.61 10.21
CA LEU A 691 40.82 20.74 10.58
C LEU A 691 40.11 21.72 11.54
N PRO A 692 40.85 22.41 12.43
CA PRO A 692 40.32 23.20 13.54
C PRO A 692 39.82 24.59 13.12
N PRO A 693 39.08 25.33 13.98
CA PRO A 693 38.50 26.61 13.61
C PRO A 693 39.56 27.72 13.56
N LEU A 694 39.58 28.49 12.47
CA LEU A 694 40.36 29.73 12.31
C LEU A 694 39.38 30.91 12.37
N VAL A 695 39.40 31.69 13.46
CA VAL A 695 40.12 32.97 13.65
C VAL A 695 39.48 34.13 12.88
N GLU A 696 38.86 35.03 13.66
CA GLU A 696 38.35 36.34 13.26
C GLU A 696 39.44 37.22 12.64
N PHE A 697 39.13 37.87 11.52
CA PHE A 697 39.90 38.99 11.00
C PHE A 697 38.98 40.21 10.78
N ASN A 698 39.24 41.24 11.57
CA ASN A 698 38.72 42.60 11.43
C ASN A 698 39.35 43.29 10.20
N LEU A 699 38.53 43.98 9.39
CA LEU A 699 38.96 45.02 8.45
C LEU A 699 37.92 46.17 8.42
N PRO A 700 38.33 47.41 8.09
CA PRO A 700 37.95 48.61 8.84
C PRO A 700 36.88 49.46 8.14
N GLN A 701 36.12 50.19 8.97
CA GLN A 701 35.29 51.31 8.55
C GLN A 701 36.14 52.49 8.03
N HIS A 702 35.87 52.97 6.81
CA HIS A 702 35.68 54.40 6.55
C HIS A 702 35.07 54.68 5.16
N GLN A 703 33.97 55.43 5.18
CA GLN A 703 33.49 56.44 4.22
C GLN A 703 33.33 56.09 2.73
N LEU A 704 32.08 56.16 2.26
CA LEU A 704 31.66 57.19 1.28
C LEU A 704 30.16 57.46 1.44
N GLN A 705 29.84 58.76 1.47
CA GLN A 705 28.52 59.36 1.68
C GLN A 705 27.72 59.45 0.36
N SER A 706 26.39 59.41 0.53
CA SER A 706 25.36 60.23 -0.16
C SER A 706 25.26 60.23 -1.69
N GLN A 707 24.13 59.79 -2.25
CA GLN A 707 22.97 60.62 -2.66
C GLN A 707 22.04 59.80 -3.59
N GLU A 708 20.74 60.04 -3.38
CA GLU A 708 19.54 59.65 -4.17
C GLU A 708 19.06 58.19 -4.15
#